data_AF-I0UW15-F1
#
_entry.id   AF-I0UW15-F1
#
_cell.length_a   1.000
_cell.length_b   1.000
_cell.length_c   1.000
_cell.angle_alpha   90.00
_cell.angle_beta   90.00
_cell.angle_gamma   90.00
#
_symmetry.space_group_name_H-M   'P 1'
#
loop_
_entity.id
_entity.type
_entity.pdbx_description
1 polymer ?
#
loop_
_entity_poly.entity_id
_entity_poly.type
_entity_poly.pdbx_seq_one_letter_code
_entity_poly.pdbx_strand_id
1 'polypeptide(L)'
;MMDEKNYPQHMSLEERRARLRELMKRDDATVEEYHAIIGGATEEERVSLAKTLKPAQVVDVKNYTPLAAYVAGALIRKPDGFTGAERPTQNASAAFHQLLWNNRKGGQHQDIGKYFVLGASKRSEEWILAFVESIAESWAYGEESWPVSHQLLRERNIICESPQYLGQFIRNIPPVREDSTYNRAAALNFFKDDPLLLEQEFWALFRVEGTMRDHYWTLLGPTGSMLALMRHMQDFYEGFRERVLDESLQSLTRDFSAANSRVFHQIYRGMEPTEAENLERAHALMALLGSAPSTTVGLAQEILTPLVVLLSGEQAAQLVEASQPVLFRTEKKVLRAHLKLLKLLVTHHPELAGKVSLTVGEAVETMPVDVQDTARKLILAHHRNNSEEVKHKPGRSISIPDITPHDGEPSEYFATCKPLTSDTEFLEILIEHLEGNTDGFDYPPLLSYLQKNHTIELDKAQRQYVYTKYKTLLANSALRCLTYLVLKPYQQEDGLDLQHTYFRGYYTSSFYQRTVTGELVRTVRTAHNYRGPKALLAEQIASLDPDEENRTPLVVVPLPARKDISWARSEQRVCWEEKDATPKTLETPFEQAALNTHGTVEEYLERSGDGESWNIWNDEVVRWYAWLTQNNPDVLAVQFLPLAFGAVYQSQQIGLPSLLQALGHSHQVLRAPSYTVIGQAMGAQRREYRTIAAEAIALLAERGMLDTAAFSAELSWLLTQKHLMTNRAVETLTDAASISPLTGWRVLQILAEILPVAGEVNRGGSLVQLAGQLAEEYGVTIEIPEVLRPKMKGSTVLAKSLRVLDTLQPHPTELAEQARNQAREIVTKNGAGHVEKL
;
A
#
# COMPACT_ATOMS: atom_id res chain seq x y z
N MET A 1 11.08 -32.24 33.90
CA MET A 1 12.36 -32.95 34.02
C MET A 1 12.09 -34.34 34.57
N MET A 2 12.15 -35.36 33.71
CA MET A 2 12.27 -36.75 34.14
C MET A 2 13.75 -37.15 34.01
N ASP A 3 14.26 -37.84 35.03
CA ASP A 3 15.66 -38.26 35.20
C ASP A 3 16.26 -38.97 33.98
N GLU A 4 17.42 -38.48 33.53
CA GLU A 4 18.28 -39.07 32.48
C GLU A 4 18.82 -40.48 32.80
N LYS A 5 18.53 -41.05 33.98
CA LYS A 5 19.16 -42.28 34.48
C LYS A 5 18.49 -43.59 34.08
N ASN A 6 17.41 -43.59 33.29
CA ASN A 6 16.66 -44.82 32.94
C ASN A 6 16.47 -45.10 31.44
N TYR A 7 17.30 -44.54 30.56
CA TYR A 7 17.34 -44.96 29.16
C TYR A 7 18.26 -46.18 28.99
N PRO A 8 17.78 -47.32 28.44
CA PRO A 8 18.65 -48.46 28.17
C PRO A 8 19.74 -48.07 27.18
N GLN A 9 20.98 -48.32 27.58
CA GLN A 9 22.19 -48.14 26.78
C GLN A 9 22.05 -48.79 25.39
N HIS A 10 22.39 -48.00 24.35
CA HIS A 10 22.58 -48.37 22.93
C HIS A 10 21.82 -49.60 22.42
N MET A 11 20.53 -49.42 22.10
CA MET A 11 19.75 -50.39 21.32
C MET A 11 20.25 -50.42 19.86
N SER A 12 20.58 -51.61 19.35
CA SER A 12 21.04 -51.77 17.96
C SER A 12 19.91 -51.50 16.95
N LEU A 13 20.24 -51.17 15.71
CA LEU A 13 19.25 -50.96 14.65
C LEU A 13 18.33 -52.17 14.42
N GLU A 14 18.87 -53.39 14.56
CA GLU A 14 18.09 -54.62 14.42
C GLU A 14 17.10 -54.81 15.58
N GLU A 15 17.54 -54.55 16.81
CA GLU A 15 16.68 -54.57 17.99
C GLU A 15 15.56 -53.53 17.90
N ARG A 16 15.88 -52.30 17.46
CA ARG A 16 14.87 -51.24 17.25
C ARG A 16 13.83 -51.66 16.23
N ARG A 17 14.24 -52.25 15.10
CA ARG A 17 13.32 -52.76 14.07
C ARG A 17 12.44 -53.90 14.59
N ALA A 18 13.01 -54.84 15.33
CA ALA A 18 12.28 -55.96 15.91
C ALA A 18 11.21 -55.47 16.89
N ARG A 19 11.58 -54.61 17.85
CA ARG A 19 10.64 -54.03 18.81
C ARG A 19 9.57 -53.16 18.14
N LEU A 20 9.94 -52.39 17.12
CA LEU A 20 8.99 -51.57 16.37
C LEU A 20 7.95 -52.43 15.64
N ARG A 21 8.35 -53.57 15.05
CA ARG A 21 7.40 -54.50 14.41
C ARG A 21 6.43 -55.14 15.39
N GLU A 22 6.89 -55.50 16.59
CA GLU A 22 5.99 -56.01 17.64
C GLU A 22 5.04 -54.92 18.13
N LEU A 23 5.52 -53.70 18.31
CA LEU A 23 4.70 -52.57 18.72
C LEU A 23 3.62 -52.22 17.67
N MET A 24 3.94 -52.33 16.37
CA MET A 24 2.98 -52.12 15.28
C MET A 24 1.81 -53.12 15.24
N LYS A 25 1.92 -54.27 15.92
CA LYS A 25 0.82 -55.25 16.01
C LYS A 25 -0.20 -54.88 17.09
N ARG A 26 0.10 -53.90 17.94
CA ARG A 26 -0.72 -53.46 19.05
C ARG A 26 -1.50 -52.20 18.68
N ASP A 27 -2.82 -52.27 18.72
CA ASP A 27 -3.69 -51.12 18.45
C ASP A 27 -3.76 -50.12 19.63
N ASP A 28 -3.30 -50.52 20.83
CA ASP A 28 -3.29 -49.73 22.06
C ASP A 28 -1.93 -49.05 22.35
N ALA A 29 -0.99 -49.12 21.41
CA ALA A 29 0.37 -48.58 21.58
C ALA A 29 0.37 -47.05 21.74
N THR A 30 1.08 -46.58 22.77
CA THR A 30 1.22 -45.17 23.15
C THR A 30 2.37 -44.47 22.44
N VAL A 31 2.34 -43.14 22.33
CA VAL A 31 3.43 -42.35 21.72
C VAL A 31 4.75 -42.54 22.48
N GLU A 32 4.68 -42.70 23.79
CA GLU A 32 5.82 -42.93 24.68
C GLU A 32 6.52 -44.26 24.38
N GLU A 33 5.76 -45.32 24.07
CA GLU A 33 6.33 -46.61 23.65
C GLU A 33 7.06 -46.51 22.31
N TYR A 34 6.53 -45.72 21.36
CA TYR A 34 7.23 -45.42 20.11
C TYR A 34 8.50 -44.58 20.35
N HIS A 35 8.42 -43.59 21.24
CA HIS A 35 9.56 -42.73 21.59
C HIS A 35 10.71 -43.50 22.23
N ALA A 36 10.42 -44.47 23.10
CA ALA A 36 11.43 -45.32 23.72
C ALA A 36 12.25 -46.13 22.70
N ILE A 37 11.71 -46.41 21.51
CA ILE A 37 12.38 -47.16 20.44
C ILE A 37 13.08 -46.22 19.44
N ILE A 38 12.41 -45.13 19.04
CA ILE A 38 12.87 -44.25 17.95
C ILE A 38 13.72 -43.09 18.46
N GLY A 39 13.45 -42.55 19.66
CA GLY A 39 13.98 -41.28 20.15
C GLY A 39 15.51 -41.17 20.12
N GLY A 40 16.23 -42.24 20.43
CA GLY A 40 17.71 -42.25 20.41
C GLY A 40 18.36 -42.63 19.08
N ALA A 41 17.61 -42.73 17.97
CA ALA A 41 18.14 -43.24 16.69
C ALA A 41 18.94 -42.17 15.93
N THR A 42 20.03 -42.57 15.26
CA THR A 42 20.74 -41.68 14.32
C THR A 42 19.89 -41.38 13.08
N GLU A 43 20.29 -40.41 12.27
CA GLU A 43 19.60 -40.08 11.02
C GLU A 43 19.54 -41.28 10.05
N GLU A 44 20.62 -42.05 9.92
CA GLU A 44 20.66 -43.28 9.12
C GLU A 44 19.74 -44.37 9.67
N GLU A 45 19.73 -44.53 11.00
CA GLU A 45 18.84 -45.46 11.67
C GLU A 45 17.37 -45.08 11.46
N ARG A 46 17.03 -43.78 11.55
CA ARG A 46 15.67 -43.25 11.29
C ARG A 46 15.20 -43.52 9.88
N VAL A 47 16.05 -43.38 8.86
CA VAL A 47 15.73 -43.77 7.47
C VAL A 47 15.38 -45.25 7.37
N SER A 48 16.12 -46.08 8.10
CA SER A 48 15.92 -47.51 8.17
C SER A 48 14.63 -47.89 8.93
N LEU A 49 14.30 -47.18 10.02
CA LEU A 49 13.07 -47.36 10.79
C LEU A 49 11.84 -46.87 10.01
N ALA A 50 11.97 -45.79 9.23
CA ALA A 50 10.92 -45.29 8.33
C ALA A 50 10.51 -46.33 7.29
N LYS A 51 11.45 -47.14 6.76
CA LYS A 51 11.11 -48.28 5.87
C LYS A 51 10.30 -49.37 6.57
N THR A 52 10.45 -49.50 7.89
CA THR A 52 9.74 -50.50 8.70
C THR A 52 8.34 -50.03 9.06
N LEU A 53 8.22 -48.81 9.58
CA LEU A 53 6.95 -48.23 10.02
C LEU A 53 6.06 -47.74 8.88
N LYS A 54 6.68 -47.33 7.76
CA LYS A 54 6.04 -46.67 6.61
C LYS A 54 5.24 -45.44 7.05
N PRO A 55 5.90 -44.31 7.40
CA PRO A 55 5.26 -43.07 7.87
C PRO A 55 4.05 -42.63 7.05
N ALA A 56 4.09 -42.83 5.73
CA ALA A 56 2.97 -42.60 4.83
C ALA A 56 1.68 -43.28 5.29
N GLN A 57 1.73 -44.53 5.72
CA GLN A 57 0.54 -45.28 6.17
C GLN A 57 0.04 -44.79 7.53
N VAL A 58 0.91 -44.22 8.37
CA VAL A 58 0.50 -43.66 9.66
C VAL A 58 -0.11 -42.28 9.49
N VAL A 59 0.43 -41.45 8.59
CA VAL A 59 -0.02 -40.07 8.36
C VAL A 59 -1.24 -40.01 7.42
N ASP A 60 -1.32 -40.88 6.40
CA ASP A 60 -2.37 -40.89 5.37
C ASP A 60 -3.61 -41.71 5.79
N VAL A 61 -3.44 -42.78 6.57
CA VAL A 61 -4.53 -43.70 6.96
C VAL A 61 -5.08 -43.40 8.36
N LYS A 62 -4.30 -42.76 9.25
CA LYS A 62 -4.73 -42.43 10.63
C LYS A 62 -4.82 -40.91 10.85
N ASN A 63 -5.96 -40.35 10.45
CA ASN A 63 -6.56 -39.08 10.93
C ASN A 63 -5.82 -38.43 12.13
N TYR A 64 -5.08 -37.33 11.91
CA TYR A 64 -4.67 -36.29 12.89
C TYR A 64 -4.29 -36.70 14.35
N THR A 65 -3.84 -37.94 14.60
CA THR A 65 -3.55 -38.46 15.95
C THR A 65 -2.22 -37.96 16.53
N PRO A 66 -2.04 -37.98 17.87
CA PRO A 66 -0.75 -37.79 18.53
C PRO A 66 0.39 -38.63 17.95
N LEU A 67 0.11 -39.89 17.60
CA LEU A 67 1.09 -40.79 17.00
C LEU A 67 1.49 -40.34 15.58
N ALA A 68 0.55 -39.86 14.77
CA ALA A 68 0.85 -39.34 13.44
C ALA A 68 1.76 -38.11 13.51
N ALA A 69 1.51 -37.20 14.46
CA ALA A 69 2.37 -36.03 14.71
C ALA A 69 3.79 -36.44 15.17
N TYR A 70 3.89 -37.38 16.11
CA TYR A 70 5.18 -37.92 16.55
C TYR A 70 5.96 -38.55 15.39
N VAL A 71 5.31 -39.41 14.59
CA VAL A 71 5.95 -40.09 13.45
C VAL A 71 6.38 -39.10 12.37
N ALA A 72 5.59 -38.05 12.13
CA ALA A 72 5.94 -36.99 11.20
C ALA A 72 7.25 -36.29 11.59
N GLY A 73 7.39 -35.89 12.86
CA GLY A 73 8.62 -35.26 13.36
C GLY A 73 9.80 -36.22 13.48
N ALA A 74 9.56 -37.50 13.79
CA ALA A 74 10.61 -38.46 14.09
C ALA A 74 11.24 -39.13 12.86
N LEU A 75 10.48 -39.35 11.78
CA LEU A 75 10.87 -40.27 10.70
C LEU A 75 10.69 -39.72 9.27
N ILE A 76 10.03 -38.58 9.06
CA ILE A 76 9.89 -37.99 7.72
C ILE A 76 11.12 -37.13 7.40
N ARG A 77 11.72 -37.41 6.24
CA ARG A 77 13.13 -37.09 5.99
C ARG A 77 13.40 -35.70 5.41
N LYS A 78 12.54 -35.17 4.53
CA LYS A 78 12.88 -34.05 3.64
C LYS A 78 12.09 -32.76 3.98
N PRO A 79 12.68 -31.74 4.60
CA PRO A 79 12.07 -30.43 4.79
C PRO A 79 12.58 -29.41 3.73
N ASP A 80 12.62 -29.77 2.45
CA ASP A 80 13.22 -28.92 1.40
C ASP A 80 12.16 -27.98 0.80
N GLY A 81 11.81 -26.93 1.54
CA GLY A 81 10.82 -25.93 1.11
C GLY A 81 9.38 -26.48 1.07
N PHE A 82 8.39 -25.63 1.33
CA PHE A 82 6.98 -26.03 1.22
C PHE A 82 6.30 -25.30 0.08
N THR A 83 6.20 -25.96 -1.08
CA THR A 83 5.56 -25.37 -2.29
C THR A 83 4.04 -25.58 -2.34
N GLY A 84 3.46 -26.26 -1.35
CA GLY A 84 2.04 -26.67 -1.35
C GLY A 84 1.69 -27.82 -2.31
N ALA A 85 2.61 -28.22 -3.20
CA ALA A 85 2.44 -29.32 -4.15
C ALA A 85 2.99 -30.67 -3.67
N GLU A 86 3.71 -30.68 -2.55
CA GLU A 86 4.40 -31.86 -2.06
C GLU A 86 3.48 -32.79 -1.28
N ARG A 87 3.71 -34.10 -1.40
CA ARG A 87 2.92 -35.09 -0.66
C ARG A 87 3.29 -35.02 0.83
N PRO A 88 2.30 -34.96 1.75
CA PRO A 88 2.52 -35.01 3.20
C PRO A 88 3.30 -36.24 3.69
N THR A 89 3.43 -37.26 2.85
CA THR A 89 4.16 -38.49 3.14
C THR A 89 5.67 -38.41 2.82
N GLN A 90 6.11 -37.31 2.19
CA GLN A 90 7.47 -37.11 1.72
C GLN A 90 8.17 -35.91 2.37
N ASN A 91 7.39 -34.91 2.82
CA ASN A 91 7.90 -33.70 3.46
C ASN A 91 7.34 -33.53 4.88
N ALA A 92 8.20 -33.27 5.86
CA ALA A 92 7.83 -33.17 7.27
C ALA A 92 6.99 -31.91 7.57
N SER A 93 7.31 -30.79 6.93
CA SER A 93 6.53 -29.55 6.98
C SER A 93 5.14 -29.76 6.36
N ALA A 94 5.07 -30.44 5.21
CA ALA A 94 3.81 -30.79 4.57
C ALA A 94 2.95 -31.74 5.43
N ALA A 95 3.59 -32.72 6.07
CA ALA A 95 2.95 -33.63 7.01
C ALA A 95 2.36 -32.87 8.21
N PHE A 96 3.16 -32.03 8.84
CA PHE A 96 2.76 -31.25 10.01
C PHE A 96 1.62 -30.29 9.66
N HIS A 97 1.72 -29.60 8.52
CA HIS A 97 0.68 -28.72 8.01
C HIS A 97 -0.65 -29.43 7.76
N GLN A 98 -0.62 -30.61 7.12
CA GLN A 98 -1.83 -31.41 6.90
C GLN A 98 -2.46 -31.87 8.23
N LEU A 99 -1.63 -32.24 9.21
CA LEU A 99 -2.11 -32.64 10.53
C LEU A 99 -2.78 -31.47 11.26
N LEU A 100 -2.21 -30.26 11.22
CA LEU A 100 -2.82 -29.04 11.78
C LEU A 100 -4.16 -28.73 11.09
N TRP A 101 -4.20 -28.74 9.76
CA TRP A 101 -5.42 -28.52 8.97
C TRP A 101 -6.54 -29.49 9.38
N ASN A 102 -6.22 -30.79 9.44
CA ASN A 102 -7.20 -31.83 9.77
C ASN A 102 -7.66 -31.76 11.22
N ASN A 103 -6.77 -31.45 12.16
CA ASN A 103 -7.10 -31.28 13.58
C ASN A 103 -8.10 -30.12 13.79
N ARG A 104 -7.93 -29.01 13.07
CA ARG A 104 -8.88 -27.88 13.08
C ARG A 104 -10.21 -28.25 12.44
N LYS A 105 -10.21 -28.88 11.26
CA LYS A 105 -11.43 -29.32 10.56
C LYS A 105 -12.26 -30.32 11.38
N GLY A 106 -11.60 -31.14 12.20
CA GLY A 106 -12.24 -32.13 13.06
C GLY A 106 -12.82 -31.57 14.38
N GLY A 107 -12.58 -30.29 14.72
CA GLY A 107 -13.12 -29.64 15.92
C GLY A 107 -12.58 -30.15 17.25
N GLN A 108 -11.53 -30.99 17.26
CA GLN A 108 -10.99 -31.59 18.48
C GLN A 108 -9.92 -30.75 19.18
N HIS A 109 -9.28 -29.81 18.47
CA HIS A 109 -8.26 -28.89 19.00
C HIS A 109 -7.18 -29.58 19.86
N GLN A 110 -6.73 -30.77 19.46
CA GLN A 110 -5.70 -31.48 20.22
C GLN A 110 -4.37 -30.76 20.09
N ASP A 111 -3.58 -30.68 21.17
CA ASP A 111 -2.19 -30.20 21.10
C ASP A 111 -1.30 -31.27 20.45
N ILE A 112 -1.33 -31.31 19.11
CA ILE A 112 -0.50 -32.21 18.30
C ILE A 112 0.93 -31.68 18.15
N GLY A 113 1.15 -30.39 18.41
CA GLY A 113 2.46 -29.73 18.32
C GLY A 113 3.46 -30.35 19.28
N LYS A 114 3.09 -30.56 20.54
CA LYS A 114 3.98 -31.20 21.54
C LYS A 114 4.49 -32.58 21.12
N TYR A 115 3.66 -33.38 20.42
CA TYR A 115 4.04 -34.72 19.97
C TYR A 115 4.97 -34.66 18.76
N PHE A 116 4.76 -33.69 17.87
CA PHE A 116 5.70 -33.42 16.79
C PHE A 116 7.07 -33.00 17.34
N VAL A 117 7.11 -32.07 18.31
CA VAL A 117 8.35 -31.67 19.00
C VAL A 117 9.02 -32.87 19.64
N LEU A 118 8.28 -33.74 20.35
CA LEU A 118 8.81 -34.97 20.94
C LEU A 118 9.47 -35.91 19.91
N GLY A 119 8.93 -35.96 18.68
CA GLY A 119 9.53 -36.72 17.58
C GLY A 119 10.79 -36.07 17.01
N ALA A 120 10.76 -34.74 16.90
CA ALA A 120 11.79 -33.93 16.26
C ALA A 120 12.97 -33.51 17.17
N SER A 121 12.80 -33.51 18.50
CA SER A 121 13.78 -32.97 19.47
C SER A 121 15.16 -33.63 19.44
N LYS A 122 15.24 -34.87 18.93
CA LYS A 122 16.48 -35.66 18.80
C LYS A 122 16.99 -35.74 17.35
N ARG A 123 16.44 -34.94 16.43
CA ARG A 123 16.95 -34.80 15.05
C ARG A 123 18.25 -33.98 15.05
N SER A 124 18.96 -33.97 13.91
CA SER A 124 20.15 -33.13 13.73
C SER A 124 19.77 -31.64 13.69
N GLU A 125 20.73 -30.76 14.03
CA GLU A 125 20.56 -29.30 13.96
C GLU A 125 20.22 -28.85 12.54
N GLU A 126 20.89 -29.41 11.53
CA GLU A 126 20.60 -29.18 10.11
C GLU A 126 19.14 -29.49 9.75
N TRP A 127 18.59 -30.58 10.30
CA TRP A 127 17.20 -30.95 10.05
C TRP A 127 16.23 -29.99 10.73
N ILE A 128 16.54 -29.56 11.96
CA ILE A 128 15.72 -28.60 12.71
C ILE A 128 15.68 -27.25 11.98
N LEU A 129 16.83 -26.72 11.56
CA LEU A 129 16.91 -25.46 10.83
C LEU A 129 16.12 -25.52 9.51
N ALA A 130 16.29 -26.58 8.73
CA ALA A 130 15.56 -26.74 7.47
C ALA A 130 14.04 -26.89 7.68
N PHE A 131 13.60 -27.57 8.75
CA PHE A 131 12.19 -27.62 9.13
C PHE A 131 11.64 -26.24 9.52
N VAL A 132 12.36 -25.49 10.35
CA VAL A 132 11.98 -24.15 10.81
C VAL A 132 11.84 -23.18 9.64
N GLU A 133 12.77 -23.22 8.69
CA GLU A 133 12.70 -22.41 7.46
C GLU A 133 11.50 -22.81 6.59
N SER A 134 11.34 -24.12 6.33
CA SER A 134 10.28 -24.63 5.45
C SER A 134 8.88 -24.40 6.01
N ILE A 135 8.66 -24.57 7.32
CA ILE A 135 7.33 -24.35 7.91
C ILE A 135 6.98 -22.85 7.97
N ALA A 136 8.00 -21.99 8.01
CA ALA A 136 7.83 -20.55 8.05
C ALA A 136 7.33 -19.93 6.73
N GLU A 137 7.47 -20.64 5.61
CA GLU A 137 6.91 -20.26 4.30
C GLU A 137 5.37 -20.40 4.23
N SER A 138 4.74 -21.15 5.15
CA SER A 138 3.28 -21.35 5.17
C SER A 138 2.54 -20.23 5.92
N TRP A 139 1.87 -19.35 5.18
CA TRP A 139 1.15 -18.19 5.72
C TRP A 139 -0.15 -18.54 6.47
N ALA A 140 -0.67 -19.76 6.34
CA ALA A 140 -2.02 -20.11 6.79
C ALA A 140 -2.14 -20.48 8.28
N TYR A 141 -1.03 -20.72 8.99
CA TYR A 141 -1.03 -21.35 10.35
C TYR A 141 0.00 -20.80 11.34
N GLY A 142 0.46 -19.56 11.15
CA GLY A 142 1.57 -18.98 11.93
C GLY A 142 1.45 -19.06 13.46
N GLU A 143 0.23 -18.99 14.01
CA GLU A 143 -0.03 -19.07 15.47
C GLU A 143 0.27 -20.47 16.05
N GLU A 144 0.06 -21.54 15.26
CA GLU A 144 0.23 -22.93 15.73
C GLU A 144 1.62 -23.50 15.35
N SER A 145 2.29 -22.93 14.33
CA SER A 145 3.61 -23.39 13.88
C SER A 145 4.78 -22.78 14.65
N TRP A 146 4.72 -21.51 15.04
CA TRP A 146 5.83 -20.84 15.72
C TRP A 146 6.19 -21.47 17.07
N PRO A 147 5.23 -21.87 17.94
CA PRO A 147 5.57 -22.53 19.21
C PRO A 147 6.39 -23.81 19.02
N VAL A 148 6.13 -24.58 17.95
CA VAL A 148 6.89 -25.79 17.61
C VAL A 148 8.32 -25.44 17.17
N SER A 149 8.46 -24.48 16.25
CA SER A 149 9.77 -24.01 15.78
C SER A 149 10.59 -23.43 16.94
N HIS A 150 9.98 -22.55 17.73
CA HIS A 150 10.58 -21.91 18.88
C HIS A 150 11.05 -22.94 19.93
N GLN A 151 10.19 -23.92 20.28
CA GLN A 151 10.55 -24.95 21.25
C GLN A 151 11.73 -25.81 20.76
N LEU A 152 11.75 -26.21 19.49
CA LEU A 152 12.85 -27.00 18.92
C LEU A 152 14.19 -26.24 18.95
N LEU A 153 14.17 -24.94 18.67
CA LEU A 153 15.36 -24.09 18.76
C LEU A 153 15.82 -23.91 20.22
N ARG A 154 14.88 -23.62 21.14
CA ARG A 154 15.19 -23.38 22.56
C ARG A 154 15.69 -24.60 23.31
N GLU A 155 15.11 -25.79 23.11
CA GLU A 155 15.55 -27.03 23.76
C GLU A 155 17.02 -27.36 23.46
N ARG A 156 17.56 -26.82 22.37
CA ARG A 156 18.92 -27.08 21.88
C ARG A 156 19.80 -25.82 21.85
N ASN A 157 19.26 -24.66 22.26
CA ASN A 157 19.91 -23.35 22.15
C ASN A 157 20.48 -23.09 20.74
N ILE A 158 19.72 -23.45 19.69
CA ILE A 158 20.08 -23.24 18.28
C ILE A 158 19.67 -21.81 17.90
N ILE A 159 20.61 -21.05 17.33
CA ILE A 159 20.35 -19.70 16.81
C ILE A 159 19.87 -19.83 15.36
N CYS A 160 18.68 -19.31 15.06
CA CYS A 160 18.15 -19.25 13.71
C CYS A 160 17.95 -17.77 13.32
N GLU A 161 18.74 -17.29 12.37
CA GLU A 161 18.63 -15.94 11.82
C GLU A 161 18.03 -15.95 10.40
N SER A 162 17.24 -16.98 10.06
CA SER A 162 16.58 -17.03 8.75
C SER A 162 15.48 -15.96 8.66
N PRO A 163 15.35 -15.25 7.52
CA PRO A 163 14.31 -14.24 7.35
C PRO A 163 12.90 -14.77 7.62
N GLN A 164 12.64 -16.03 7.24
CA GLN A 164 11.34 -16.69 7.39
C GLN A 164 11.01 -16.93 8.87
N TYR A 165 11.95 -17.46 9.66
CA TYR A 165 11.74 -17.67 11.10
C TYR A 165 11.58 -16.35 11.85
N LEU A 166 12.44 -15.38 11.58
CA LEU A 166 12.37 -14.05 12.18
C LEU A 166 11.04 -13.36 11.85
N GLY A 167 10.49 -13.61 10.66
CA GLY A 167 9.14 -13.18 10.29
C GLY A 167 8.02 -13.87 11.07
N GLN A 168 8.16 -15.14 11.46
CA GLN A 168 7.22 -15.76 12.40
C GLN A 168 7.36 -15.19 13.82
N PHE A 169 8.60 -14.94 14.27
CA PHE A 169 8.87 -14.32 15.56
C PHE A 169 8.17 -12.95 15.66
N ILE A 170 8.36 -12.05 14.69
CA ILE A 170 7.72 -10.72 14.68
C ILE A 170 6.19 -10.83 14.82
N ARG A 171 5.57 -11.79 14.12
CA ARG A 171 4.11 -11.99 14.14
C ARG A 171 3.57 -12.50 15.48
N ASN A 172 4.41 -13.14 16.30
CA ASN A 172 4.02 -13.65 17.61
C ASN A 172 4.30 -12.67 18.75
N ILE A 173 5.02 -11.57 18.50
CA ILE A 173 5.16 -10.50 19.48
C ILE A 173 3.79 -9.84 19.69
N PRO A 174 3.28 -9.77 20.95
CA PRO A 174 2.00 -9.11 21.21
C PRO A 174 2.00 -7.66 20.72
N PRO A 175 1.02 -7.25 19.88
CA PRO A 175 1.05 -5.95 19.21
C PRO A 175 0.81 -4.79 20.19
N VAL A 176 1.74 -3.83 20.27
CA VAL A 176 1.66 -2.66 21.16
C VAL A 176 1.19 -1.42 20.38
N ARG A 177 0.18 -0.70 20.87
CA ARG A 177 -0.34 0.52 20.23
C ARG A 177 0.22 1.79 20.88
N GLU A 178 0.44 2.83 20.07
CA GLU A 178 0.91 4.14 20.57
C GLU A 178 -0.16 4.86 21.41
N ASP A 179 -1.42 4.78 20.98
CA ASP A 179 -2.56 5.54 21.53
C ASP A 179 -3.20 4.92 22.78
N SER A 180 -2.73 3.76 23.23
CA SER A 180 -3.37 3.02 24.33
C SER A 180 -2.40 2.08 25.05
N THR A 181 -2.84 1.56 26.20
CA THR A 181 -2.11 0.54 26.99
C THR A 181 -2.28 -0.88 26.46
N TYR A 182 -2.88 -1.03 25.28
CA TYR A 182 -3.19 -2.32 24.65
C TYR A 182 -1.94 -3.21 24.56
N ASN A 183 -2.04 -4.44 25.09
CA ASN A 183 -1.00 -5.49 25.10
C ASN A 183 0.39 -5.13 25.64
N ARG A 184 0.60 -3.94 26.20
CA ARG A 184 1.89 -3.50 26.78
C ARG A 184 2.46 -4.51 27.78
N ALA A 185 1.64 -4.94 28.75
CA ALA A 185 2.03 -5.94 29.72
C ALA A 185 2.29 -7.33 29.10
N ALA A 186 1.48 -7.73 28.12
CA ALA A 186 1.64 -9.00 27.42
C ALA A 186 2.95 -9.04 26.62
N ALA A 187 3.29 -7.94 25.94
CA ALA A 187 4.54 -7.81 25.20
C ALA A 187 5.77 -7.87 26.12
N LEU A 188 5.72 -7.22 27.29
CA LEU A 188 6.79 -7.34 28.28
C LEU A 188 6.89 -8.76 28.84
N ASN A 189 5.77 -9.41 29.15
CA ASN A 189 5.77 -10.78 29.63
C ASN A 189 6.36 -11.73 28.57
N PHE A 190 6.04 -11.52 27.29
CA PHE A 190 6.60 -12.31 26.19
C PHE A 190 8.14 -12.34 26.19
N PHE A 191 8.81 -11.20 26.40
CA PHE A 191 10.27 -11.14 26.52
C PHE A 191 10.81 -11.51 27.92
N LYS A 192 9.99 -11.45 28.97
CA LYS A 192 10.40 -11.87 30.32
C LYS A 192 10.33 -13.38 30.50
N ASP A 193 9.33 -14.02 29.88
CA ASP A 193 9.12 -15.46 29.93
C ASP A 193 10.24 -16.20 29.19
N ASP A 194 10.81 -15.56 28.15
CA ASP A 194 12.02 -16.02 27.46
C ASP A 194 12.95 -14.85 27.08
N PRO A 195 13.96 -14.52 27.93
CA PRO A 195 14.90 -13.45 27.67
C PRO A 195 15.76 -13.62 26.41
N LEU A 196 15.95 -14.85 25.91
CA LEU A 196 16.73 -15.10 24.70
C LEU A 196 16.06 -14.48 23.47
N LEU A 197 14.73 -14.33 23.48
CA LEU A 197 13.99 -13.63 22.42
C LEU A 197 14.48 -12.20 22.23
N LEU A 198 14.82 -11.53 23.33
CA LEU A 198 15.38 -10.19 23.29
C LEU A 198 16.87 -10.23 22.94
N GLU A 199 17.64 -11.13 23.55
CA GLU A 199 19.10 -11.16 23.39
C GLU A 199 19.55 -11.65 22.00
N GLN A 200 18.78 -12.52 21.35
CA GLN A 200 19.10 -13.17 20.09
C GLN A 200 18.19 -12.67 18.96
N GLU A 201 16.91 -13.10 18.93
CA GLU A 201 16.01 -12.87 17.79
C GLU A 201 15.72 -11.39 17.53
N PHE A 202 15.43 -10.61 18.56
CA PHE A 202 15.09 -9.19 18.41
C PHE A 202 16.21 -8.40 17.73
N TRP A 203 17.47 -8.64 18.11
CA TRP A 203 18.60 -7.93 17.50
C TRP A 203 18.97 -8.51 16.13
N ALA A 204 18.66 -9.77 15.85
CA ALA A 204 18.83 -10.34 14.51
C ALA A 204 18.00 -9.59 13.46
N LEU A 205 16.85 -9.01 13.86
CA LEU A 205 16.03 -8.16 12.99
C LEU A 205 16.76 -6.93 12.42
N PHE A 206 17.82 -6.44 13.09
CA PHE A 206 18.64 -5.33 12.59
C PHE A 206 19.76 -5.79 11.64
N ARG A 207 20.09 -7.08 11.65
CA ARG A 207 21.21 -7.66 10.89
C ARG A 207 20.78 -8.42 9.64
N VAL A 208 19.56 -8.95 9.62
CA VAL A 208 19.04 -9.78 8.53
C VAL A 208 18.16 -8.94 7.61
N GLU A 209 18.56 -8.85 6.34
CA GLU A 209 17.83 -8.08 5.33
C GLU A 209 16.38 -8.61 5.14
N GLY A 210 15.42 -7.70 4.95
CA GLY A 210 14.01 -8.05 4.66
C GLY A 210 13.12 -8.21 5.88
N THR A 211 13.67 -8.69 7.00
CA THR A 211 12.89 -9.05 8.21
C THR A 211 12.02 -7.91 8.76
N MET A 212 12.58 -6.72 8.95
CA MET A 212 11.84 -5.56 9.45
C MET A 212 10.93 -4.91 8.38
N ARG A 213 11.25 -5.06 7.09
CA ARG A 213 10.50 -4.41 5.99
C ARG A 213 9.30 -5.23 5.55
N ASP A 214 9.44 -6.53 5.39
CA ASP A 214 8.35 -7.40 4.91
C ASP A 214 7.20 -7.49 5.92
N HIS A 215 7.44 -7.04 7.15
CA HIS A 215 6.45 -6.88 8.21
C HIS A 215 6.14 -5.40 8.54
N TYR A 216 6.33 -4.49 7.59
CA TYR A 216 6.09 -3.04 7.73
C TYR A 216 4.74 -2.67 8.37
N TRP A 217 3.68 -3.46 8.11
CA TRP A 217 2.35 -3.28 8.72
C TRP A 217 2.36 -3.43 10.25
N THR A 218 3.27 -4.24 10.80
CA THR A 218 3.49 -4.39 12.25
C THR A 218 4.42 -3.31 12.82
N LEU A 219 5.06 -2.49 11.99
CA LEU A 219 6.05 -1.49 12.43
C LEU A 219 5.41 -0.11 12.72
N LEU A 220 4.37 0.26 11.96
CA LEU A 220 3.67 1.56 12.00
C LEU A 220 2.14 1.41 11.83
N GLY A 221 1.60 0.20 11.97
CA GLY A 221 0.19 -0.08 11.75
C GLY A 221 -0.71 0.45 12.87
N PRO A 222 -1.98 0.77 12.56
CA PRO A 222 -2.96 1.24 13.54
C PRO A 222 -3.37 0.15 14.54
N THR A 223 -3.08 -1.12 14.27
CA THR A 223 -3.37 -2.28 15.14
C THR A 223 -2.26 -2.56 16.16
N GLY A 224 -1.05 -2.02 15.96
CA GLY A 224 0.13 -2.16 16.80
C GLY A 224 1.41 -1.90 16.01
N SER A 225 2.46 -1.38 16.66
CA SER A 225 3.67 -0.90 16.00
C SER A 225 4.94 -1.35 16.74
N MET A 226 5.95 -1.88 16.03
CA MET A 226 7.26 -2.22 16.60
C MET A 226 7.97 -0.99 17.16
N LEU A 227 7.71 0.21 16.62
CA LEU A 227 8.21 1.45 17.20
C LEU A 227 7.58 1.72 18.57
N ALA A 228 6.27 1.50 18.73
CA ALA A 228 5.58 1.62 20.00
C ALA A 228 6.10 0.59 21.00
N LEU A 229 6.39 -0.63 20.55
CA LEU A 229 7.04 -1.66 21.34
C LEU A 229 8.42 -1.21 21.81
N MET A 230 9.29 -0.73 20.92
CA MET A 230 10.64 -0.25 21.27
C MET A 230 10.57 0.92 22.27
N ARG A 231 9.69 1.89 22.02
CA ARG A 231 9.41 3.01 22.94
C ARG A 231 8.87 2.56 24.28
N HIS A 232 8.16 1.44 24.33
CA HIS A 232 7.69 0.86 25.58
C HIS A 232 8.82 0.09 26.29
N MET A 233 9.61 -0.69 25.57
CA MET A 233 10.70 -1.50 26.10
C MET A 233 11.85 -0.68 26.68
N GLN A 234 12.13 0.51 26.14
CA GLN A 234 13.18 1.39 26.69
C GLN A 234 12.96 1.75 28.18
N ASP A 235 11.71 1.77 28.64
CA ASP A 235 11.38 2.08 30.04
C ASP A 235 11.67 0.91 30.99
N PHE A 236 11.90 -0.31 30.45
CA PHE A 236 12.04 -1.55 31.22
C PHE A 236 13.40 -2.23 31.06
N TYR A 237 14.14 -1.95 29.99
CA TYR A 237 15.43 -2.58 29.70
C TYR A 237 16.54 -1.52 29.63
N GLU A 238 17.49 -1.61 30.56
CA GLU A 238 18.65 -0.72 30.62
C GLU A 238 19.51 -0.85 29.35
N GLY A 239 19.96 0.28 28.79
CA GLY A 239 20.78 0.31 27.56
C GLY A 239 20.01 -0.02 26.27
N PHE A 240 18.71 -0.30 26.34
CA PHE A 240 17.92 -0.72 25.19
C PHE A 240 17.79 0.40 24.15
N ARG A 241 17.54 1.64 24.60
CA ARG A 241 17.38 2.79 23.72
C ARG A 241 18.64 3.07 22.92
N GLU A 242 19.78 3.11 23.60
CA GLU A 242 21.10 3.36 23.03
C GLU A 242 21.40 2.31 21.97
N ARG A 243 21.14 1.03 22.28
CA ARG A 243 21.34 -0.07 21.35
C ARG A 243 20.40 0.00 20.14
N VAL A 244 19.14 0.38 20.31
CA VAL A 244 18.23 0.60 19.16
C VAL A 244 18.75 1.69 18.23
N LEU A 245 19.26 2.81 18.78
CA LEU A 245 19.83 3.88 17.98
C LEU A 245 21.10 3.42 17.25
N ASP A 246 22.00 2.71 17.94
CA ASP A 246 23.27 2.24 17.37
C ASP A 246 23.04 1.17 16.30
N GLU A 247 22.19 0.18 16.57
CA GLU A 247 21.84 -0.86 15.61
C GLU A 247 21.12 -0.26 14.39
N SER A 248 20.23 0.73 14.58
CA SER A 248 19.60 1.43 13.45
C SER A 248 20.63 2.10 12.53
N LEU A 249 21.61 2.83 13.09
CA LEU A 249 22.67 3.45 12.29
C LEU A 249 23.56 2.41 11.63
N GLN A 250 23.91 1.34 12.34
CA GLN A 250 24.71 0.25 11.78
C GLN A 250 23.96 -0.47 10.66
N SER A 251 22.64 -0.66 10.76
CA SER A 251 21.83 -1.26 9.68
C SER A 251 21.82 -0.39 8.43
N LEU A 252 21.94 0.93 8.57
CA LEU A 252 22.02 1.87 7.44
C LEU A 252 23.39 1.93 6.76
N THR A 253 24.44 1.38 7.40
CA THR A 253 25.78 1.21 6.77
C THR A 253 25.95 -0.16 6.10
N ARG A 254 25.03 -1.10 6.33
CA ARG A 254 25.04 -2.42 5.68
C ARG A 254 24.60 -2.33 4.22
N ASP A 255 25.01 -3.31 3.41
CA ASP A 255 24.68 -3.41 1.98
C ASP A 255 23.25 -3.92 1.74
N PHE A 256 22.28 -3.34 2.45
CA PHE A 256 20.87 -3.62 2.24
C PHE A 256 20.33 -2.82 1.05
N SER A 257 19.34 -3.37 0.36
CA SER A 257 18.62 -2.64 -0.67
C SER A 257 18.02 -1.33 -0.10
N ALA A 258 17.87 -0.32 -0.95
CA ALA A 258 17.32 0.98 -0.54
C ALA A 258 15.94 0.86 0.12
N ALA A 259 15.14 -0.12 -0.29
CA ALA A 259 13.82 -0.36 0.28
C ALA A 259 13.88 -1.00 1.67
N ASN A 260 14.84 -1.91 1.92
CA ASN A 260 15.09 -2.49 3.24
C ASN A 260 15.74 -1.50 4.20
N SER A 261 16.64 -0.64 3.71
CA SER A 261 17.26 0.42 4.51
C SER A 261 16.24 1.40 5.10
N ARG A 262 15.15 1.71 4.37
CA ARG A 262 14.14 2.71 4.76
C ARG A 262 13.49 2.46 6.12
N VAL A 263 13.39 1.20 6.56
CA VAL A 263 12.77 0.88 7.86
C VAL A 263 13.61 1.42 9.02
N PHE A 264 14.94 1.33 8.94
CA PHE A 264 15.85 1.81 9.97
C PHE A 264 15.92 3.34 10.04
N HIS A 265 15.66 4.04 8.92
CA HIS A 265 15.41 5.49 8.93
C HIS A 265 14.24 5.88 9.82
N GLN A 266 13.14 5.12 9.73
CA GLN A 266 11.91 5.40 10.45
C GLN A 266 12.05 5.03 11.92
N ILE A 267 12.72 3.91 12.24
CA ILE A 267 13.04 3.53 13.61
C ILE A 267 13.90 4.62 14.25
N TYR A 268 15.01 5.01 13.61
CA TYR A 268 15.90 6.03 14.16
C TYR A 268 15.18 7.36 14.40
N ARG A 269 14.45 7.89 13.40
CA ARG A 269 13.66 9.13 13.58
C ARG A 269 12.55 8.97 14.63
N GLY A 270 11.88 7.81 14.64
CA GLY A 270 10.78 7.50 15.53
C GLY A 270 11.20 7.35 16.98
N MET A 271 12.45 6.96 17.26
CA MET A 271 12.97 6.98 18.63
C MET A 271 13.23 8.41 19.14
N GLU A 272 13.10 9.42 18.27
CA GLU A 272 13.28 10.84 18.58
C GLU A 272 14.59 11.12 19.33
N PRO A 273 15.76 10.78 18.73
CA PRO A 273 17.05 11.00 19.36
C PRO A 273 17.28 12.49 19.58
N THR A 274 17.69 12.83 20.79
CA THR A 274 18.03 14.19 21.20
C THR A 274 19.29 14.68 20.49
N GLU A 275 19.50 16.00 20.47
CA GLU A 275 20.73 16.58 19.90
C GLU A 275 22.00 16.05 20.58
N ALA A 276 21.94 15.79 21.90
CA ALA A 276 23.05 15.19 22.64
C ALA A 276 23.32 13.74 22.20
N GLU A 277 22.29 12.90 22.11
CA GLU A 277 22.43 11.51 21.63
C GLU A 277 22.95 11.43 20.19
N ASN A 278 22.52 12.36 19.34
CA ASN A 278 23.01 12.48 17.96
C ASN A 278 24.46 12.98 17.92
N LEU A 279 24.86 13.90 18.82
CA LEU A 279 26.23 14.39 18.92
C LEU A 279 27.20 13.30 19.37
N GLU A 280 26.81 12.46 20.33
CA GLU A 280 27.59 11.27 20.74
C GLU A 280 27.80 10.30 19.56
N ARG A 281 26.80 10.21 18.67
CA ARG A 281 26.79 9.36 17.47
C ARG A 281 27.25 10.07 16.21
N ALA A 282 27.87 11.25 16.31
CA ALA A 282 28.27 12.07 15.17
C ALA A 282 29.16 11.29 14.18
N HIS A 283 30.07 10.45 14.68
CA HIS A 283 30.93 9.60 13.86
C HIS A 283 30.14 8.57 13.02
N ALA A 284 29.14 7.92 13.61
CA ALA A 284 28.28 6.97 12.92
C ALA A 284 27.38 7.66 11.88
N LEU A 285 26.87 8.86 12.21
CA LEU A 285 26.11 9.69 11.28
C LEU A 285 26.97 10.18 10.11
N MET A 286 28.25 10.52 10.33
CA MET A 286 29.19 10.88 9.26
C MET A 286 29.48 9.68 8.35
N ALA A 287 29.60 8.47 8.88
CA ALA A 287 29.81 7.27 8.08
C ALA A 287 28.68 7.03 7.06
N LEU A 288 27.43 7.40 7.41
CA LEU A 288 26.27 7.30 6.51
C LEU A 288 26.35 8.19 5.26
N LEU A 289 27.22 9.21 5.26
CA LEU A 289 27.46 10.04 4.06
C LEU A 289 28.06 9.22 2.91
N GLY A 290 28.75 8.12 3.23
CA GLY A 290 29.30 7.18 2.25
C GLY A 290 28.32 6.13 1.74
N SER A 291 27.09 6.05 2.27
CA SER A 291 26.15 4.99 1.92
C SER A 291 25.67 5.07 0.45
N ALA A 292 25.47 3.92 -0.19
CA ALA A 292 24.99 3.87 -1.57
C ALA A 292 23.59 4.48 -1.78
N PRO A 293 22.58 4.24 -0.91
CA PRO A 293 21.26 4.87 -1.05
C PRO A 293 21.29 6.37 -0.74
N SER A 294 20.85 7.19 -1.68
CA SER A 294 20.80 8.66 -1.55
C SER A 294 19.89 9.13 -0.39
N THR A 295 18.90 8.31 0.00
CA THR A 295 18.02 8.58 1.15
C THR A 295 18.79 8.52 2.48
N THR A 296 19.70 7.56 2.64
CA THR A 296 20.61 7.42 3.80
C THR A 296 21.54 8.61 3.94
N VAL A 297 22.15 9.04 2.83
CA VAL A 297 22.95 10.27 2.79
C VAL A 297 22.09 11.48 3.17
N GLY A 298 20.85 11.56 2.68
CA GLY A 298 19.92 12.65 3.01
C GLY A 298 19.55 12.73 4.50
N LEU A 299 19.31 11.58 5.15
CA LEU A 299 19.08 11.50 6.60
C LEU A 299 20.29 12.01 7.38
N ALA A 300 21.49 11.56 7.02
CA ALA A 300 22.73 11.99 7.64
C ALA A 300 22.91 13.51 7.53
N GLN A 301 22.70 14.08 6.34
CA GLN A 301 22.78 15.52 6.11
C GLN A 301 21.76 16.30 6.96
N GLU A 302 20.53 15.80 7.05
CA GLU A 302 19.46 16.42 7.85
C GLU A 302 19.81 16.47 9.34
N ILE A 303 20.28 15.35 9.91
CA ILE A 303 20.64 15.26 11.33
C ILE A 303 21.94 16.01 11.64
N LEU A 304 22.95 15.94 10.77
CA LEU A 304 24.23 16.62 10.98
C LEU A 304 24.12 18.14 10.87
N THR A 305 23.18 18.67 10.08
CA THR A 305 23.01 20.12 9.87
C THR A 305 22.86 20.92 11.18
N PRO A 306 21.90 20.61 12.07
CA PRO A 306 21.79 21.32 13.35
C PRO A 306 22.99 21.08 14.27
N LEU A 307 23.66 19.92 14.17
CA LEU A 307 24.81 19.59 15.02
C LEU A 307 26.08 20.37 14.67
N VAL A 308 26.18 20.91 13.46
CA VAL A 308 27.36 21.67 12.99
C VAL A 308 27.83 22.70 14.00
N VAL A 309 26.91 23.39 14.67
CA VAL A 309 27.25 24.46 15.64
C VAL A 309 27.80 23.93 16.97
N LEU A 310 27.63 22.63 17.23
CA LEU A 310 28.01 21.93 18.45
C LEU A 310 29.24 21.03 18.25
N LEU A 311 29.69 20.82 17.00
CA LEU A 311 30.83 19.96 16.71
C LEU A 311 32.12 20.56 17.29
N SER A 312 32.98 19.70 17.84
CA SER A 312 34.36 20.11 18.13
C SER A 312 35.11 20.39 16.82
N GLY A 313 36.21 21.16 16.88
CA GLY A 313 37.03 21.41 15.69
C GLY A 313 37.54 20.12 15.02
N GLU A 314 37.77 19.06 15.80
CA GLU A 314 38.14 17.74 15.29
C GLU A 314 36.97 17.05 14.58
N GLN A 315 35.78 17.03 15.19
CA GLN A 315 34.58 16.45 14.57
C GLN A 315 34.16 17.21 13.31
N ALA A 316 34.30 18.54 13.32
CA ALA A 316 34.07 19.38 12.15
C ALA A 316 35.06 19.04 11.02
N ALA A 317 36.34 18.80 11.35
CA ALA A 317 37.34 18.37 10.36
C ALA A 317 37.08 16.96 9.80
N GLN A 318 36.57 16.03 10.62
CA GLN A 318 36.13 14.70 10.22
C GLN A 318 34.91 14.78 9.29
N LEU A 319 33.96 15.69 9.54
CA LEU A 319 32.83 15.93 8.63
C LEU A 319 33.30 16.35 7.24
N VAL A 320 34.32 17.20 7.14
CA VAL A 320 34.90 17.59 5.84
C VAL A 320 35.50 16.38 5.12
N GLU A 321 36.11 15.45 5.84
CA GLU A 321 36.67 14.22 5.23
C GLU A 321 35.56 13.27 4.78
N ALA A 322 34.55 13.04 5.63
CA ALA A 322 33.39 12.21 5.31
C ALA A 322 32.52 12.77 4.18
N SER A 323 32.73 14.04 3.81
CA SER A 323 32.04 14.72 2.70
C SER A 323 32.51 14.26 1.32
N GLN A 324 33.72 13.69 1.20
CA GLN A 324 34.34 13.37 -0.09
C GLN A 324 33.47 12.45 -0.96
N PRO A 325 32.94 11.30 -0.48
CA PRO A 325 32.10 10.43 -1.30
C PRO A 325 30.82 11.12 -1.81
N VAL A 326 30.26 12.05 -1.04
CA VAL A 326 29.03 12.78 -1.40
C VAL A 326 29.26 13.74 -2.54
N LEU A 327 30.43 14.41 -2.57
CA LEU A 327 30.76 15.42 -3.57
C LEU A 327 30.97 14.85 -4.98
N PHE A 328 31.32 13.57 -5.09
CA PHE A 328 31.48 12.86 -6.37
C PHE A 328 30.19 12.22 -6.89
N ARG A 329 29.07 12.38 -6.19
CA ARG A 329 27.79 11.82 -6.66
C ARG A 329 27.14 12.70 -7.72
N THR A 330 26.11 12.18 -8.39
CA THR A 330 25.41 12.88 -9.49
C THR A 330 24.04 13.42 -9.09
N GLU A 331 23.50 13.05 -7.93
CA GLU A 331 22.17 13.46 -7.51
C GLU A 331 22.12 14.92 -7.02
N LYS A 332 21.56 15.80 -7.85
CA LYS A 332 21.49 17.25 -7.63
C LYS A 332 20.96 17.68 -6.26
N LYS A 333 19.93 16.99 -5.74
CA LYS A 333 19.32 17.31 -4.43
C LYS A 333 20.28 17.03 -3.27
N VAL A 334 20.99 15.90 -3.32
CA VAL A 334 21.97 15.50 -2.30
C VAL A 334 23.16 16.44 -2.31
N LEU A 335 23.71 16.75 -3.50
CA LEU A 335 24.81 17.69 -3.63
C LEU A 335 24.46 19.07 -3.11
N ARG A 336 23.29 19.62 -3.46
CA ARG A 336 22.84 20.94 -2.97
C ARG A 336 22.67 20.98 -1.45
N ALA A 337 22.07 19.95 -0.86
CA ALA A 337 21.93 19.83 0.59
C ALA A 337 23.31 19.76 1.26
N HIS A 338 24.25 19.02 0.68
CA HIS A 338 25.60 18.89 1.19
C HIS A 338 26.41 20.18 1.11
N LEU A 339 26.36 20.89 -0.02
CA LEU A 339 27.02 22.20 -0.18
C LEU A 339 26.45 23.23 0.82
N LYS A 340 25.16 23.15 1.15
CA LYS A 340 24.55 23.97 2.19
C LYS A 340 25.07 23.60 3.59
N LEU A 341 25.23 22.31 3.88
CA LEU A 341 25.84 21.82 5.13
C LEU A 341 27.28 22.32 5.26
N LEU A 342 28.10 22.19 4.21
CA LEU A 342 29.49 22.68 4.19
C LEU A 342 29.56 24.21 4.32
N LYS A 343 28.64 24.95 3.71
CA LYS A 343 28.54 26.41 3.89
C LYS A 343 28.26 26.77 5.35
N LEU A 344 27.36 26.05 6.00
CA LEU A 344 27.06 26.25 7.42
C LEU A 344 28.28 25.90 8.28
N LEU A 345 28.97 24.80 7.97
CA LEU A 345 30.19 24.38 8.64
C LEU A 345 31.27 25.47 8.59
N VAL A 346 31.53 26.04 7.42
CA VAL A 346 32.50 27.15 7.26
C VAL A 346 32.07 28.42 8.00
N THR A 347 30.77 28.63 8.20
CA THR A 347 30.28 29.79 8.94
C THR A 347 30.60 29.68 10.44
N HIS A 348 30.55 28.47 11.00
CA HIS A 348 30.80 28.22 12.43
C HIS A 348 32.25 27.81 12.73
N HIS A 349 32.92 27.17 11.78
CA HIS A 349 34.31 26.72 11.82
C HIS A 349 35.11 27.38 10.67
N PRO A 350 35.34 28.70 10.72
CA PRO A 350 36.01 29.43 9.65
C PRO A 350 37.44 28.94 9.39
N GLU A 351 38.09 28.32 10.38
CA GLU A 351 39.40 27.66 10.25
C GLU A 351 39.40 26.53 9.21
N LEU A 352 38.24 25.93 8.92
CA LEU A 352 38.08 24.86 7.93
C LEU A 352 37.76 25.36 6.52
N ALA A 353 37.60 26.67 6.31
CA ALA A 353 37.25 27.26 5.01
C ALA A 353 38.20 26.82 3.89
N GLY A 354 39.51 26.79 4.17
CA GLY A 354 40.53 26.34 3.20
C GLY A 354 40.39 24.86 2.85
N LYS A 355 40.17 24.00 3.85
CA LYS A 355 39.97 22.55 3.66
C LYS A 355 38.71 22.27 2.86
N VAL A 356 37.59 22.92 3.19
CA VAL A 356 36.32 22.81 2.44
C VAL A 356 36.47 23.29 1.00
N SER A 357 37.14 24.43 0.77
CA SER A 357 37.38 24.93 -0.58
C SER A 357 38.22 23.96 -1.41
N LEU A 358 39.21 23.31 -0.82
CA LEU A 358 40.05 22.31 -1.49
C LEU A 358 39.24 21.06 -1.84
N THR A 359 38.53 20.49 -0.86
CA THR A 359 37.71 19.27 -1.07
C THR A 359 36.58 19.49 -2.08
N VAL A 360 35.91 20.64 -2.08
CA VAL A 360 34.88 20.97 -3.09
C VAL A 360 35.53 21.24 -4.46
N GLY A 361 36.72 21.85 -4.48
CA GLY A 361 37.48 22.11 -5.70
C GLY A 361 37.89 20.85 -6.45
N GLU A 362 38.16 19.75 -5.76
CA GLU A 362 38.48 18.44 -6.37
C GLU A 362 37.31 17.82 -7.14
N ALA A 363 36.07 18.11 -6.73
CA ALA A 363 34.87 17.51 -7.28
C ALA A 363 34.05 18.45 -8.18
N VAL A 364 34.30 19.76 -8.16
CA VAL A 364 33.43 20.76 -8.83
C VAL A 364 33.28 20.49 -10.33
N GLU A 365 34.33 20.03 -11.01
CA GLU A 365 34.29 19.78 -12.45
C GLU A 365 33.51 18.51 -12.82
N THR A 366 33.29 17.58 -11.89
CA THR A 366 32.52 16.35 -12.11
C THR A 366 31.04 16.49 -11.73
N MET A 367 30.66 17.56 -11.04
CA MET A 367 29.26 17.83 -10.66
C MET A 367 28.39 18.25 -11.85
N PRO A 368 27.06 18.03 -11.80
CA PRO A 368 26.12 18.57 -12.77
C PRO A 368 26.23 20.10 -12.92
N VAL A 369 26.13 20.62 -14.15
CA VAL A 369 26.35 22.04 -14.50
C VAL A 369 25.52 23.00 -13.61
N ASP A 370 24.29 22.64 -13.29
CA ASP A 370 23.37 23.43 -12.45
C ASP A 370 23.69 23.41 -10.95
N VAL A 371 24.65 22.59 -10.52
CA VAL A 371 25.18 22.54 -9.16
C VAL A 371 26.58 23.16 -9.10
N GLN A 372 27.35 23.10 -10.19
CA GLN A 372 28.67 23.71 -10.29
C GLN A 372 28.65 25.19 -9.91
N ASP A 373 27.65 25.97 -10.33
CA ASP A 373 27.55 27.38 -9.93
C ASP A 373 27.42 27.56 -8.43
N THR A 374 26.74 26.65 -7.73
CA THR A 374 26.60 26.71 -6.26
C THR A 374 27.89 26.29 -5.57
N ALA A 375 28.56 25.26 -6.08
CA ALA A 375 29.86 24.82 -5.60
C ALA A 375 30.95 25.89 -5.83
N ARG A 376 31.00 26.47 -7.03
CA ARG A 376 31.84 27.62 -7.36
C ARG A 376 31.47 28.83 -6.54
N LYS A 377 30.18 29.10 -6.27
CA LYS A 377 29.79 30.15 -5.30
C LYS A 377 30.22 29.81 -3.88
N LEU A 378 30.34 28.56 -3.45
CA LEU A 378 30.88 28.24 -2.13
C LEU A 378 32.40 28.50 -2.09
N ILE A 379 33.10 28.17 -3.18
CA ILE A 379 34.52 28.49 -3.40
C ILE A 379 34.73 30.02 -3.52
N LEU A 380 33.82 30.74 -4.21
CA LEU A 380 33.89 32.17 -4.56
C LEU A 380 33.15 33.09 -3.59
N ALA A 381 32.28 32.59 -2.69
CA ALA A 381 31.61 33.38 -1.64
C ALA A 381 32.60 33.78 -0.54
N HIS A 382 33.79 33.17 -0.53
CA HIS A 382 34.97 33.75 0.10
C HIS A 382 35.37 35.13 -0.51
N HIS A 383 34.85 35.49 -1.70
CA HIS A 383 35.34 36.60 -2.52
C HIS A 383 34.32 37.61 -3.07
N ARG A 384 32.99 37.45 -3.04
CA ARG A 384 32.06 38.50 -3.54
C ARG A 384 30.62 38.35 -3.06
N ASN A 385 30.17 39.27 -2.21
CA ASN A 385 28.75 39.59 -2.03
C ASN A 385 28.28 40.54 -3.16
N ASN A 386 26.99 40.41 -3.51
CA ASN A 386 26.11 41.30 -4.30
C ASN A 386 26.05 41.18 -5.84
N SER A 387 24.85 40.92 -6.37
CA SER A 387 24.18 41.66 -7.49
C SER A 387 22.71 41.21 -7.70
N GLU A 388 21.86 42.15 -8.15
CA GLU A 388 20.38 42.21 -8.16
C GLU A 388 19.65 41.70 -9.42
N GLU A 389 18.32 41.58 -9.30
CA GLU A 389 17.27 41.20 -10.28
C GLU A 389 16.88 42.31 -11.29
N VAL A 390 16.26 41.88 -12.41
CA VAL A 390 15.82 42.71 -13.56
C VAL A 390 14.29 42.96 -13.51
N LYS A 391 13.83 44.17 -13.87
CA LYS A 391 12.41 44.61 -13.88
C LYS A 391 11.78 44.62 -15.27
N HIS A 392 10.51 44.22 -15.38
CA HIS A 392 9.64 44.37 -16.57
C HIS A 392 8.79 45.65 -16.56
N LYS A 393 8.31 46.07 -17.75
CA LYS A 393 7.52 47.31 -17.99
C LYS A 393 6.02 47.07 -17.82
N PRO A 394 5.25 48.05 -17.29
CA PRO A 394 3.81 47.92 -17.05
C PRO A 394 2.97 48.01 -18.34
N GLY A 395 1.95 47.17 -18.46
CA GLY A 395 0.99 47.11 -19.57
C GLY A 395 -0.40 46.66 -19.10
N ARG A 396 -1.43 46.64 -19.96
CA ARG A 396 -2.77 46.16 -19.57
C ARG A 396 -2.83 44.63 -19.66
N SER A 397 -3.40 43.96 -18.65
CA SER A 397 -3.58 42.49 -18.66
C SER A 397 -4.54 42.03 -19.76
N ILE A 398 -4.37 40.78 -20.20
CA ILE A 398 -5.24 40.14 -21.20
C ILE A 398 -6.46 39.55 -20.49
N SER A 399 -7.68 39.90 -20.95
CA SER A 399 -8.92 39.32 -20.44
C SER A 399 -9.16 37.95 -21.06
N ILE A 400 -9.16 36.90 -20.24
CA ILE A 400 -9.55 35.53 -20.61
C ILE A 400 -11.04 35.37 -20.27
N PRO A 401 -11.90 34.91 -21.21
CA PRO A 401 -13.32 34.71 -20.92
C PRO A 401 -13.51 33.58 -19.91
N ASP A 402 -14.49 33.72 -19.02
CA ASP A 402 -14.84 32.66 -18.09
C ASP A 402 -15.59 31.53 -18.79
N ILE A 403 -15.45 30.32 -18.27
CA ILE A 403 -16.07 29.12 -18.80
C ILE A 403 -17.04 28.58 -17.74
N THR A 404 -18.33 28.64 -18.05
CA THR A 404 -19.38 27.99 -17.25
C THR A 404 -19.50 26.52 -17.68
N PRO A 405 -19.25 25.56 -16.78
CA PRO A 405 -19.46 24.15 -17.09
C PRO A 405 -20.93 23.84 -17.41
N HIS A 406 -21.15 22.98 -18.39
CA HIS A 406 -22.48 22.46 -18.70
C HIS A 406 -22.39 20.98 -19.09
N ASP A 407 -23.49 20.25 -18.92
CA ASP A 407 -23.57 18.86 -19.36
C ASP A 407 -23.39 18.77 -20.88
N GLY A 408 -22.62 17.79 -21.33
CA GLY A 408 -22.32 17.54 -22.73
C GLY A 408 -22.71 16.13 -23.18
N GLU A 409 -22.34 15.78 -24.41
CA GLU A 409 -22.44 14.41 -24.91
C GLU A 409 -21.26 13.56 -24.36
N PRO A 410 -21.45 12.24 -24.17
CA PRO A 410 -20.37 11.35 -23.74
C PRO A 410 -19.16 11.42 -24.68
N SER A 411 -17.95 11.51 -24.11
CA SER A 411 -16.72 11.45 -24.90
C SER A 411 -16.45 10.03 -25.41
N GLU A 412 -15.56 9.89 -26.41
CA GLU A 412 -15.11 8.59 -26.93
C GLU A 412 -14.60 7.64 -25.83
N TYR A 413 -14.09 8.18 -24.72
CA TYR A 413 -13.71 7.39 -23.54
C TYR A 413 -14.83 6.47 -23.03
N PHE A 414 -16.08 6.92 -23.04
CA PHE A 414 -17.23 6.12 -22.60
C PHE A 414 -17.95 5.39 -23.75
N ALA A 415 -17.40 5.42 -24.97
CA ALA A 415 -18.01 4.76 -26.10
C ALA A 415 -18.12 3.26 -25.83
N THR A 416 -19.34 2.75 -25.72
CA THR A 416 -19.59 1.31 -25.66
C THR A 416 -19.13 0.64 -26.94
N CYS A 417 -18.45 -0.50 -26.83
CA CYS A 417 -18.30 -1.40 -27.98
C CYS A 417 -19.68 -1.70 -28.60
N LYS A 418 -19.71 -1.74 -29.94
CA LYS A 418 -20.92 -2.08 -30.69
C LYS A 418 -21.44 -3.46 -30.23
N PRO A 419 -22.76 -3.72 -30.30
CA PRO A 419 -23.29 -5.04 -30.03
C PRO A 419 -22.56 -6.09 -30.87
N LEU A 420 -22.07 -7.14 -30.21
CA LEU A 420 -21.34 -8.21 -30.88
C LEU A 420 -22.28 -9.03 -31.75
N THR A 421 -21.78 -9.44 -32.91
CA THR A 421 -22.56 -10.15 -33.93
C THR A 421 -22.06 -11.56 -34.22
N SER A 422 -20.84 -11.91 -33.79
CA SER A 422 -20.24 -13.24 -34.01
C SER A 422 -19.38 -13.72 -32.84
N ASP A 423 -19.19 -15.04 -32.75
CA ASP A 423 -18.31 -15.69 -31.77
C ASP A 423 -16.85 -15.24 -31.92
N THR A 424 -16.43 -14.92 -33.15
CA THR A 424 -15.09 -14.38 -33.43
C THR A 424 -14.88 -13.02 -32.79
N GLU A 425 -15.82 -12.09 -32.96
CA GLU A 425 -15.76 -10.76 -32.33
C GLU A 425 -15.78 -10.87 -30.80
N PHE A 426 -16.57 -11.79 -30.25
CA PHE A 426 -16.59 -12.08 -28.81
C PHE A 426 -15.24 -12.59 -28.31
N LEU A 427 -14.63 -13.54 -29.03
CA LEU A 427 -13.36 -14.12 -28.64
C LEU A 427 -12.22 -13.12 -28.71
N GLU A 428 -12.17 -12.26 -29.73
CA GLU A 428 -11.16 -11.20 -29.85
C GLU A 428 -11.17 -10.29 -28.62
N ILE A 429 -12.35 -9.77 -28.24
CA ILE A 429 -12.50 -8.90 -27.06
C ILE A 429 -12.17 -9.66 -25.76
N LEU A 430 -12.59 -10.92 -25.63
CA LEU A 430 -12.27 -11.75 -24.47
C LEU A 430 -10.75 -11.97 -24.35
N ILE A 431 -10.04 -12.18 -25.46
CA ILE A 431 -8.58 -12.34 -25.46
C ILE A 431 -7.90 -11.06 -24.99
N GLU A 432 -8.32 -9.89 -25.50
CA GLU A 432 -7.75 -8.61 -25.04
C GLU A 432 -7.94 -8.41 -23.53
N HIS A 433 -9.09 -8.83 -22.98
CA HIS A 433 -9.31 -8.82 -21.52
C HIS A 433 -8.35 -9.78 -20.79
N LEU A 434 -8.08 -10.96 -21.35
CA LEU A 434 -7.15 -11.95 -20.79
C LEU A 434 -5.67 -11.56 -20.94
N GLU A 435 -5.37 -10.58 -21.79
CA GLU A 435 -4.05 -9.98 -21.96
C GLU A 435 -3.87 -8.70 -21.14
N GLY A 436 -4.96 -8.12 -20.64
CA GLY A 436 -4.95 -6.89 -19.85
C GLY A 436 -4.87 -5.62 -20.69
N ASN A 437 -5.25 -5.70 -21.97
CA ASN A 437 -5.14 -4.62 -22.94
C ASN A 437 -6.43 -3.78 -23.09
N THR A 438 -7.49 -4.08 -22.35
CA THR A 438 -8.79 -3.38 -22.46
C THR A 438 -9.03 -2.37 -21.34
N ASP A 439 -9.94 -1.43 -21.60
CA ASP A 439 -10.40 -0.42 -20.64
C ASP A 439 -11.60 -0.90 -19.80
N GLY A 440 -12.03 -2.15 -19.95
CA GLY A 440 -13.13 -2.77 -19.18
C GLY A 440 -14.55 -2.31 -19.53
N PHE A 441 -14.72 -1.44 -20.53
CA PHE A 441 -16.03 -1.01 -21.03
C PHE A 441 -16.71 -2.03 -21.96
N ASP A 442 -16.04 -3.14 -22.27
CA ASP A 442 -16.56 -4.19 -23.16
C ASP A 442 -17.26 -5.33 -22.42
N TYR A 443 -17.34 -5.25 -21.08
CA TYR A 443 -18.13 -6.18 -20.28
C TYR A 443 -19.60 -6.22 -20.73
N PRO A 444 -20.34 -5.10 -20.85
CA PRO A 444 -21.74 -5.12 -21.28
C PRO A 444 -22.00 -5.84 -22.63
N PRO A 445 -21.25 -5.60 -23.72
CA PRO A 445 -21.42 -6.36 -24.95
C PRO A 445 -21.07 -7.85 -24.80
N LEU A 446 -20.03 -8.21 -24.03
CA LEU A 446 -19.71 -9.62 -23.73
C LEU A 446 -20.85 -10.31 -22.98
N LEU A 447 -21.36 -9.70 -21.91
CA LEU A 447 -22.48 -10.23 -21.10
C LEU A 447 -23.75 -10.40 -21.96
N SER A 448 -24.09 -9.37 -22.75
CA SER A 448 -25.25 -9.38 -23.65
C SER A 448 -25.16 -10.47 -24.71
N TYR A 449 -23.97 -10.67 -25.29
CA TYR A 449 -23.75 -11.69 -26.31
C TYR A 449 -23.85 -13.09 -25.73
N LEU A 450 -23.21 -13.35 -24.59
CA LEU A 450 -23.21 -14.65 -23.92
C LEU A 450 -24.61 -15.04 -23.39
N GLN A 451 -25.44 -14.06 -23.00
CA GLN A 451 -26.83 -14.33 -22.63
C GLN A 451 -27.69 -14.81 -23.81
N LYS A 452 -27.45 -14.25 -25.00
CA LYS A 452 -28.16 -14.66 -26.22
C LYS A 452 -27.60 -15.99 -26.74
N ASN A 453 -26.28 -16.12 -26.77
CA ASN A 453 -25.53 -17.24 -27.29
C ASN A 453 -24.92 -18.01 -26.12
N HIS A 454 -25.70 -18.94 -25.57
CA HIS A 454 -25.37 -19.73 -24.37
C HIS A 454 -24.09 -20.59 -24.52
N THR A 455 -23.55 -20.71 -25.73
CA THR A 455 -22.33 -21.42 -26.05
C THR A 455 -21.61 -20.66 -27.15
N ILE A 456 -20.31 -20.45 -26.98
CA ILE A 456 -19.43 -19.78 -27.94
C ILE A 456 -18.64 -20.87 -28.65
N GLU A 457 -18.71 -20.96 -29.98
CA GLU A 457 -17.95 -21.93 -30.77
C GLU A 457 -16.46 -21.59 -30.73
N LEU A 458 -15.67 -22.49 -30.13
CA LEU A 458 -14.21 -22.36 -30.03
C LEU A 458 -13.53 -23.57 -30.64
N ASP A 459 -12.47 -23.36 -31.42
CA ASP A 459 -11.59 -24.44 -31.86
C ASP A 459 -10.70 -24.95 -30.71
N LYS A 460 -10.05 -26.09 -30.91
CA LYS A 460 -9.25 -26.75 -29.86
C LYS A 460 -8.06 -25.90 -29.38
N ALA A 461 -7.45 -25.11 -30.26
CA ALA A 461 -6.34 -24.24 -29.90
C ALA A 461 -6.82 -23.04 -29.07
N GLN A 462 -7.95 -22.45 -29.45
CA GLN A 462 -8.61 -21.36 -28.73
C GLN A 462 -9.05 -21.81 -27.33
N ARG A 463 -9.70 -22.97 -27.21
CA ARG A 463 -10.08 -23.55 -25.90
C ARG A 463 -8.87 -23.72 -24.99
N GLN A 464 -7.77 -24.26 -25.53
CA GLN A 464 -6.54 -24.47 -24.77
C GLN A 464 -5.90 -23.13 -24.32
N TYR A 465 -5.95 -22.10 -25.16
CA TYR A 465 -5.45 -20.76 -24.83
C TYR A 465 -6.26 -20.15 -23.69
N VAL A 466 -7.60 -20.11 -23.83
CA VAL A 466 -8.51 -19.55 -22.81
C VAL A 466 -8.38 -20.33 -21.50
N TYR A 467 -8.27 -21.67 -21.54
CA TYR A 467 -8.06 -22.48 -20.33
C TYR A 467 -6.71 -22.22 -19.66
N THR A 468 -5.66 -21.94 -20.44
CA THR A 468 -4.34 -21.57 -19.89
C THR A 468 -4.42 -20.26 -19.12
N LYS A 469 -5.12 -19.26 -19.67
CA LYS A 469 -5.38 -17.98 -19.01
C LYS A 469 -6.32 -18.13 -17.80
N TYR A 470 -7.37 -18.92 -17.91
CA TYR A 470 -8.30 -19.22 -16.81
C TYR A 470 -7.57 -19.64 -15.53
N LYS A 471 -6.54 -20.49 -15.65
CA LYS A 471 -5.74 -20.97 -14.51
C LYS A 471 -4.93 -19.87 -13.83
N THR A 472 -4.56 -18.81 -14.54
CA THR A 472 -3.77 -17.70 -13.99
C THR A 472 -4.63 -16.61 -13.36
N LEU A 473 -5.94 -16.58 -13.65
CA LEU A 473 -6.85 -15.58 -13.10
C LEU A 473 -7.14 -15.84 -11.62
N LEU A 474 -7.39 -14.79 -10.84
CA LEU A 474 -7.77 -14.90 -9.44
C LEU A 474 -9.13 -15.60 -9.29
N ALA A 475 -9.28 -16.45 -8.27
CA ALA A 475 -10.52 -17.21 -8.01
C ALA A 475 -11.78 -16.34 -7.89
N ASN A 476 -11.62 -15.08 -7.48
CA ASN A 476 -12.69 -14.12 -7.22
C ASN A 476 -12.77 -12.99 -8.28
N SER A 477 -12.26 -13.17 -9.51
CA SER A 477 -12.38 -12.17 -10.58
C SER A 477 -13.62 -12.40 -11.46
N ALA A 478 -14.14 -11.31 -12.03
CA ALA A 478 -15.27 -11.34 -12.96
C ALA A 478 -14.87 -12.10 -14.24
N LEU A 479 -13.69 -11.81 -14.77
CA LEU A 479 -13.13 -12.46 -15.95
C LEU A 479 -12.95 -13.98 -15.78
N ARG A 480 -12.62 -14.46 -14.58
CA ARG A 480 -12.51 -15.90 -14.32
C ARG A 480 -13.88 -16.58 -14.37
N CYS A 481 -14.93 -15.90 -13.93
CA CYS A 481 -16.29 -16.43 -14.01
C CYS A 481 -16.81 -16.42 -15.46
N LEU A 482 -16.51 -15.37 -16.23
CA LEU A 482 -16.85 -15.34 -17.66
C LEU A 482 -16.13 -16.44 -18.44
N THR A 483 -14.83 -16.62 -18.23
CA THR A 483 -14.06 -17.70 -18.87
C THR A 483 -14.52 -19.09 -18.42
N TYR A 484 -14.94 -19.25 -17.15
CA TYR A 484 -15.60 -20.46 -16.69
C TYR A 484 -16.86 -20.76 -17.51
N LEU A 485 -17.76 -19.78 -17.67
CA LEU A 485 -19.00 -19.96 -18.44
C LEU A 485 -18.72 -20.31 -19.91
N VAL A 486 -17.71 -19.68 -20.53
CA VAL A 486 -17.30 -19.97 -21.92
C VAL A 486 -16.72 -21.38 -22.07
N LEU A 487 -15.97 -21.87 -21.08
CA LEU A 487 -15.34 -23.20 -21.12
C LEU A 487 -16.24 -24.33 -20.61
N LYS A 488 -17.27 -24.04 -19.80
CA LYS A 488 -18.18 -25.01 -19.18
C LYS A 488 -18.76 -26.02 -20.17
N PRO A 489 -19.22 -25.64 -21.39
CA PRO A 489 -19.73 -26.59 -22.39
C PRO A 489 -18.69 -27.64 -22.84
N TYR A 490 -17.40 -27.28 -22.83
CA TYR A 490 -16.30 -28.13 -23.30
C TYR A 490 -15.64 -28.96 -22.20
N GLN A 491 -16.08 -28.82 -20.95
CA GLN A 491 -15.42 -29.41 -19.78
C GLN A 491 -15.24 -30.94 -19.89
N GLN A 492 -16.29 -31.64 -20.33
CA GLN A 492 -16.27 -33.10 -20.48
C GLN A 492 -15.48 -33.54 -21.71
N GLU A 493 -15.60 -32.83 -22.82
CA GLU A 493 -14.95 -33.15 -24.11
C GLU A 493 -13.43 -33.04 -24.01
N ASP A 494 -12.94 -31.93 -23.43
CA ASP A 494 -11.51 -31.62 -23.34
C ASP A 494 -10.87 -32.02 -21.99
N GLY A 495 -11.65 -32.60 -21.06
CA GLY A 495 -11.16 -33.02 -19.75
C GLY A 495 -10.63 -31.88 -18.88
N LEU A 496 -11.30 -30.72 -18.93
CA LEU A 496 -10.88 -29.51 -18.23
C LEU A 496 -11.20 -29.59 -16.73
N ASP A 497 -10.23 -29.20 -15.89
CA ASP A 497 -10.43 -29.08 -14.44
C ASP A 497 -10.98 -27.69 -14.09
N LEU A 498 -12.27 -27.49 -14.43
CA LEU A 498 -12.98 -26.26 -14.12
C LEU A 498 -13.62 -26.37 -12.72
N GLN A 499 -13.05 -25.64 -11.76
CA GLN A 499 -13.67 -25.42 -10.46
C GLN A 499 -14.80 -24.39 -10.57
N HIS A 500 -15.93 -24.66 -9.92
CA HIS A 500 -17.03 -23.70 -9.81
C HIS A 500 -16.54 -22.43 -9.10
N THR A 501 -16.47 -21.32 -9.84
CA THR A 501 -15.95 -20.05 -9.35
C THR A 501 -17.07 -19.20 -8.76
N TYR A 502 -16.84 -18.70 -7.54
CA TYR A 502 -17.80 -17.84 -6.86
C TYR A 502 -17.29 -16.40 -6.90
N PHE A 503 -17.73 -15.62 -7.89
CA PHE A 503 -17.61 -14.16 -7.82
C PHE A 503 -18.61 -13.63 -6.78
N ARG A 504 -18.33 -13.89 -5.49
CA ARG A 504 -19.20 -13.47 -4.39
C ARG A 504 -19.12 -11.95 -4.23
N GLY A 505 -20.26 -11.30 -4.39
CA GLY A 505 -20.50 -9.92 -4.00
C GLY A 505 -20.93 -9.74 -2.55
N TYR A 506 -21.33 -10.84 -1.88
CA TYR A 506 -21.82 -10.84 -0.51
C TYR A 506 -20.72 -11.33 0.44
N TYR A 507 -20.40 -10.52 1.44
CA TYR A 507 -19.50 -10.90 2.53
C TYR A 507 -20.22 -10.84 3.88
N THR A 508 -19.68 -11.53 4.86
CA THR A 508 -20.11 -11.41 6.26
C THR A 508 -18.99 -10.75 7.02
N SER A 509 -19.14 -9.47 7.37
CA SER A 509 -18.16 -8.78 8.20
C SER A 509 -18.61 -8.78 9.67
N SER A 510 -17.67 -9.00 10.57
CA SER A 510 -17.90 -8.78 11.99
C SER A 510 -17.00 -7.66 12.45
N PHE A 511 -17.57 -6.51 12.79
CA PHE A 511 -16.84 -5.36 13.29
C PHE A 511 -17.07 -5.18 14.78
N TYR A 512 -16.06 -4.63 15.46
CA TYR A 512 -16.17 -4.26 16.86
C TYR A 512 -16.61 -2.80 16.95
N GLN A 513 -17.78 -2.54 17.52
CA GLN A 513 -18.30 -1.20 17.76
C GLN A 513 -18.19 -0.88 19.25
N ARG A 514 -17.65 0.29 19.60
CA ARG A 514 -17.78 0.81 20.96
C ARG A 514 -19.21 1.31 21.16
N THR A 515 -19.89 0.81 22.19
CA THR A 515 -21.16 1.38 22.65
C THR A 515 -20.91 2.78 23.21
N VAL A 516 -22.00 3.55 23.39
CA VAL A 516 -21.95 4.88 24.04
C VAL A 516 -21.36 4.80 25.46
N THR A 517 -21.37 3.61 26.08
CA THR A 517 -20.80 3.32 27.40
C THR A 517 -19.33 2.86 27.35
N GLY A 518 -18.73 2.76 26.16
CA GLY A 518 -17.31 2.45 25.96
C GLY A 518 -16.97 0.96 25.85
N GLU A 519 -17.94 0.05 25.92
CA GLU A 519 -17.73 -1.39 25.74
C GLU A 519 -17.51 -1.74 24.27
N LEU A 520 -16.52 -2.59 24.00
CA LEU A 520 -16.21 -3.07 22.67
C LEU A 520 -17.11 -4.27 22.33
N VAL A 521 -18.18 -4.05 21.58
CA VAL A 521 -19.14 -5.09 21.20
C VAL A 521 -18.85 -5.59 19.80
N ARG A 522 -18.61 -6.89 19.65
CA ARG A 522 -18.53 -7.56 18.34
C ARG A 522 -19.91 -7.55 17.70
N THR A 523 -20.11 -6.65 16.75
CA THR A 523 -21.30 -6.60 15.90
C THR A 523 -21.01 -7.41 14.64
N VAL A 524 -21.56 -8.61 14.58
CA VAL A 524 -21.59 -9.39 13.33
C VAL A 524 -22.72 -8.83 12.48
N ARG A 525 -22.40 -8.03 11.46
CA ARG A 525 -23.36 -7.73 10.39
C ARG A 525 -23.01 -8.60 9.19
N THR A 526 -23.83 -9.60 8.97
CA THR A 526 -23.94 -10.29 7.69
C THR A 526 -24.21 -9.21 6.61
N ALA A 527 -23.20 -8.78 5.86
CA ALA A 527 -23.33 -7.87 4.71
C ALA A 527 -23.98 -8.60 3.50
N HIS A 528 -24.90 -9.53 3.76
CA HIS A 528 -25.74 -10.20 2.77
C HIS A 528 -26.71 -9.24 2.07
N ASN A 529 -26.87 -8.01 2.57
CA ASN A 529 -27.87 -7.07 2.05
C ASN A 529 -27.28 -5.84 1.32
N TYR A 530 -25.95 -5.65 1.28
CA TYR A 530 -25.37 -4.51 0.57
C TYR A 530 -25.14 -4.85 -0.92
N ARG A 531 -26.10 -4.45 -1.77
CA ARG A 531 -25.99 -4.54 -3.23
C ARG A 531 -25.09 -3.42 -3.79
N GLY A 532 -23.78 -3.55 -3.52
CA GLY A 532 -22.72 -2.67 -4.00
C GLY A 532 -22.25 -2.96 -5.42
N PRO A 533 -21.31 -2.17 -5.97
CA PRO A 533 -20.81 -2.36 -7.34
C PRO A 533 -20.40 -3.80 -7.66
N LYS A 534 -19.63 -4.45 -6.78
CA LYS A 534 -19.26 -5.86 -7.01
C LYS A 534 -20.45 -6.81 -6.96
N ALA A 535 -21.35 -6.65 -5.98
CA ALA A 535 -22.52 -7.50 -5.88
C ALA A 535 -23.44 -7.37 -7.08
N LEU A 536 -23.60 -6.16 -7.60
CA LEU A 536 -24.36 -5.91 -8.80
C LEU A 536 -23.70 -6.53 -10.05
N LEU A 537 -22.37 -6.43 -10.20
CA LEU A 537 -21.68 -7.14 -11.28
C LEU A 537 -21.81 -8.67 -11.13
N ALA A 538 -21.76 -9.18 -9.89
CA ALA A 538 -21.96 -10.59 -9.61
C ALA A 538 -23.35 -11.08 -9.99
N GLU A 539 -24.39 -10.30 -9.70
CA GLU A 539 -25.77 -10.59 -10.12
C GLU A 539 -25.90 -10.63 -11.64
N GLN A 540 -25.24 -9.71 -12.36
CA GLN A 540 -25.21 -9.70 -13.83
C GLN A 540 -24.53 -10.96 -14.38
N ILE A 541 -23.37 -11.36 -13.84
CA ILE A 541 -22.66 -12.57 -14.28
C ILE A 541 -23.43 -13.84 -13.91
N ALA A 542 -24.00 -13.92 -12.70
CA ALA A 542 -24.79 -15.06 -12.25
C ALA A 542 -26.04 -15.27 -13.12
N SER A 543 -26.64 -14.19 -13.62
CA SER A 543 -27.79 -14.27 -14.54
C SER A 543 -27.50 -14.99 -15.88
N LEU A 544 -26.22 -15.20 -16.20
CA LEU A 544 -25.76 -15.93 -17.38
C LEU A 544 -25.67 -17.45 -17.16
N ASP A 545 -25.55 -17.92 -15.91
CA ASP A 545 -25.45 -19.36 -15.64
C ASP A 545 -26.83 -20.02 -15.88
N PRO A 546 -26.91 -21.03 -16.76
CA PRO A 546 -28.15 -21.77 -16.97
C PRO A 546 -28.76 -22.35 -15.70
N ASP A 547 -27.91 -22.70 -14.72
CA ASP A 547 -28.28 -23.42 -13.49
C ASP A 547 -28.83 -22.50 -12.38
N GLU A 548 -28.79 -21.17 -12.55
CA GLU A 548 -29.32 -20.21 -11.57
C GLU A 548 -30.85 -20.04 -11.68
N GLU A 549 -31.56 -20.25 -10.55
CA GLU A 549 -33.02 -20.20 -10.48
C GLU A 549 -33.59 -18.78 -10.53
N ASN A 550 -32.82 -17.76 -10.08
CA ASN A 550 -33.27 -16.37 -9.98
C ASN A 550 -32.45 -15.44 -10.90
N ARG A 551 -32.86 -15.35 -12.17
CA ARG A 551 -32.17 -14.49 -13.16
C ARG A 551 -32.69 -13.05 -13.12
N THR A 552 -31.82 -12.11 -12.75
CA THR A 552 -32.05 -10.67 -12.95
C THR A 552 -31.88 -10.27 -14.43
N PRO A 553 -32.67 -9.32 -14.96
CA PRO A 553 -32.44 -8.78 -16.29
C PRO A 553 -31.04 -8.17 -16.44
N LEU A 554 -30.40 -8.38 -17.59
CA LEU A 554 -29.10 -7.76 -17.88
C LEU A 554 -29.26 -6.27 -18.20
N VAL A 555 -28.38 -5.46 -17.64
CA VAL A 555 -28.24 -4.03 -17.96
C VAL A 555 -27.11 -3.86 -18.96
N VAL A 556 -27.48 -3.53 -20.19
CA VAL A 556 -26.58 -3.41 -21.34
C VAL A 556 -26.48 -1.98 -21.87
N VAL A 557 -27.12 -1.04 -21.18
CA VAL A 557 -27.04 0.41 -21.45
C VAL A 557 -26.72 1.15 -20.15
N PRO A 558 -26.05 2.31 -20.23
CA PRO A 558 -25.77 3.11 -19.04
C PRO A 558 -27.04 3.61 -18.35
N LEU A 559 -26.99 3.77 -17.03
CA LEU A 559 -28.13 4.24 -16.25
C LEU A 559 -28.42 5.73 -16.53
N PRO A 560 -29.70 6.15 -16.49
CA PRO A 560 -30.09 7.53 -16.76
C PRO A 560 -29.54 8.49 -15.70
N ALA A 561 -29.28 9.75 -16.07
CA ALA A 561 -28.82 10.79 -15.15
C ALA A 561 -29.87 11.09 -14.07
N ARG A 562 -29.44 11.20 -12.81
CA ARG A 562 -30.26 11.71 -11.69
C ARG A 562 -29.84 13.14 -11.35
N LYS A 563 -30.71 14.11 -11.62
CA LYS A 563 -30.41 15.54 -11.43
C LYS A 563 -30.67 16.06 -10.00
N ASP A 564 -31.54 15.38 -9.24
CA ASP A 564 -32.05 15.89 -7.96
C ASP A 564 -31.46 15.20 -6.72
N ILE A 565 -30.22 14.70 -6.79
CA ILE A 565 -29.57 14.08 -5.63
C ILE A 565 -29.15 15.17 -4.65
N SER A 566 -29.68 15.11 -3.43
CA SER A 566 -29.21 15.92 -2.30
C SER A 566 -28.10 15.16 -1.56
N TRP A 567 -26.86 15.64 -1.71
CA TRP A 567 -25.71 15.06 -1.03
C TRP A 567 -25.56 15.67 0.37
N ALA A 568 -25.39 14.80 1.37
CA ALA A 568 -24.99 15.17 2.72
C ALA A 568 -23.57 14.65 2.98
N ARG A 569 -22.73 15.47 3.62
CA ARG A 569 -21.41 15.03 4.08
C ARG A 569 -21.60 14.28 5.39
N SER A 570 -20.97 13.11 5.52
CA SER A 570 -21.05 12.34 6.76
C SER A 570 -20.39 13.09 7.92
N GLU A 571 -21.01 13.04 9.10
CA GLU A 571 -20.43 13.57 10.35
C GLU A 571 -19.27 12.71 10.88
N GLN A 572 -19.14 11.46 10.41
CA GLN A 572 -18.21 10.49 10.96
C GLN A 572 -16.93 10.31 10.14
N ARG A 573 -16.98 10.59 8.83
CA ARG A 573 -15.95 10.25 7.84
C ARG A 573 -15.90 11.27 6.71
N VAL A 574 -14.80 11.26 5.94
CA VAL A 574 -14.68 12.05 4.70
C VAL A 574 -15.43 11.36 3.58
N CYS A 575 -16.74 11.30 3.69
CA CYS A 575 -17.59 10.68 2.70
C CYS A 575 -18.92 11.41 2.52
N TRP A 576 -19.63 10.98 1.50
CA TRP A 576 -20.90 11.54 1.08
C TRP A 576 -21.96 10.47 1.08
N GLU A 577 -23.17 10.86 1.41
CA GLU A 577 -24.35 10.01 1.35
C GLU A 577 -25.50 10.79 0.70
N GLU A 578 -26.37 10.06 0.01
CA GLU A 578 -27.64 10.61 -0.45
C GLU A 578 -28.57 10.83 0.74
N LYS A 579 -29.01 12.08 0.92
CA LYS A 579 -29.93 12.46 1.98
C LYS A 579 -31.25 11.70 1.80
N ASP A 580 -31.76 11.14 2.90
CA ASP A 580 -33.01 10.38 2.95
C ASP A 580 -33.00 9.05 2.15
N ALA A 581 -31.83 8.56 1.73
CA ALA A 581 -31.72 7.27 1.04
C ALA A 581 -32.09 6.10 1.97
N THR A 582 -32.89 5.17 1.45
CA THR A 582 -33.32 3.97 2.18
C THR A 582 -32.40 2.78 1.91
N PRO A 583 -32.29 1.81 2.85
CA PRO A 583 -31.50 0.60 2.64
C PRO A 583 -31.93 -0.18 1.39
N LYS A 584 -30.93 -0.68 0.64
CA LYS A 584 -31.15 -1.61 -0.47
C LYS A 584 -31.64 -2.94 0.08
N THR A 585 -32.65 -3.52 -0.56
CA THR A 585 -33.15 -4.86 -0.26
C THR A 585 -33.02 -5.75 -1.50
N LEU A 586 -33.25 -7.06 -1.34
CA LEU A 586 -33.33 -7.98 -2.47
C LEU A 586 -34.48 -7.63 -3.43
N GLU A 587 -35.53 -6.97 -2.93
CA GLU A 587 -36.68 -6.52 -3.72
C GLU A 587 -36.44 -5.19 -4.45
N THR A 588 -35.39 -4.45 -4.08
CA THR A 588 -35.05 -3.20 -4.77
C THR A 588 -34.69 -3.50 -6.23
N PRO A 589 -35.25 -2.82 -7.23
CA PRO A 589 -34.84 -2.99 -8.63
C PRO A 589 -33.34 -2.76 -8.83
N PHE A 590 -32.71 -3.44 -9.80
CA PHE A 590 -31.26 -3.37 -10.03
C PHE A 590 -30.79 -1.94 -10.25
N GLU A 591 -31.46 -1.18 -11.11
CA GLU A 591 -31.11 0.20 -11.46
C GLU A 591 -31.18 1.12 -10.24
N GLN A 592 -32.20 0.92 -9.39
CA GLN A 592 -32.35 1.66 -8.14
C GLN A 592 -31.27 1.27 -7.13
N ALA A 593 -30.96 -0.02 -7.01
CA ALA A 593 -29.88 -0.51 -6.14
C ALA A 593 -28.51 -0.02 -6.60
N ALA A 594 -28.31 0.09 -7.91
CA ALA A 594 -27.08 0.60 -8.53
C ALA A 594 -26.89 2.10 -8.27
N LEU A 595 -27.94 2.91 -8.30
CA LEU A 595 -27.80 4.36 -8.08
C LEU A 595 -27.86 4.78 -6.60
N ASN A 596 -28.34 3.90 -5.73
CA ASN A 596 -28.45 4.16 -4.30
C ASN A 596 -27.09 4.06 -3.60
N THR A 597 -26.73 5.05 -2.79
CA THR A 597 -25.45 5.11 -2.06
C THR A 597 -25.58 4.81 -0.56
N HIS A 598 -26.78 4.52 -0.06
CA HIS A 598 -27.03 4.11 1.32
C HIS A 598 -26.20 2.88 1.69
N GLY A 599 -25.54 2.91 2.86
CA GLY A 599 -24.66 1.84 3.37
C GLY A 599 -23.17 2.02 3.06
N THR A 600 -22.81 2.99 2.21
CA THR A 600 -21.41 3.24 1.82
C THR A 600 -20.58 3.76 3.00
N VAL A 601 -21.19 4.52 3.91
CA VAL A 601 -20.52 5.11 5.08
C VAL A 601 -20.11 4.04 6.08
N GLU A 602 -20.97 3.04 6.31
CA GLU A 602 -20.73 1.93 7.23
C GLU A 602 -19.61 1.01 6.73
N GLU A 603 -19.52 0.79 5.42
CA GLU A 603 -18.47 -0.03 4.79
C GLU A 603 -17.18 0.74 4.52
N TYR A 604 -17.17 2.05 4.79
CA TYR A 604 -16.10 2.96 4.39
C TYR A 604 -14.73 2.52 4.92
N LEU A 605 -14.65 2.13 6.20
CA LEU A 605 -13.39 1.70 6.82
C LEU A 605 -12.89 0.37 6.27
N GLU A 606 -13.79 -0.59 6.06
CA GLU A 606 -13.50 -1.91 5.50
C GLU A 606 -12.98 -1.81 4.07
N ARG A 607 -13.61 -0.95 3.25
CA ARG A 607 -13.14 -0.62 1.89
C ARG A 607 -11.85 0.19 1.86
N SER A 608 -11.46 0.82 2.97
CA SER A 608 -10.25 1.63 3.09
C SER A 608 -9.09 0.96 3.84
N GLY A 609 -9.30 -0.20 4.47
CA GLY A 609 -8.41 -0.80 5.47
C GLY A 609 -7.56 -1.98 4.94
N ASP A 610 -6.27 -1.94 5.30
CA ASP A 610 -5.26 -3.02 5.28
C ASP A 610 -5.23 -3.96 4.06
N GLY A 611 -4.83 -3.42 2.91
CA GLY A 611 -3.60 -3.85 2.19
C GLY A 611 -3.48 -5.23 1.54
N GLU A 612 -4.06 -6.31 2.08
CA GLU A 612 -3.81 -7.67 1.57
C GLU A 612 -5.07 -8.50 1.30
N SER A 613 -6.21 -8.22 1.95
CA SER A 613 -7.43 -9.04 1.78
C SER A 613 -8.62 -8.32 1.16
N TRP A 614 -8.63 -6.97 1.14
CA TRP A 614 -9.77 -6.17 0.67
C TRP A 614 -9.52 -5.38 -0.63
N ASN A 615 -8.27 -5.32 -1.12
CA ASN A 615 -7.88 -4.67 -2.40
C ASN A 615 -8.29 -5.49 -3.66
N ILE A 616 -9.00 -6.61 -3.51
CA ILE A 616 -9.49 -7.51 -4.58
C ILE A 616 -10.69 -6.97 -5.36
N TRP A 617 -11.05 -5.70 -5.19
CA TRP A 617 -12.04 -5.02 -6.05
C TRP A 617 -11.33 -4.53 -7.31
N ASN A 618 -10.91 -5.53 -8.09
CA ASN A 618 -10.12 -5.41 -9.32
C ASN A 618 -10.67 -4.30 -10.21
N ASP A 619 -9.77 -3.54 -10.80
CA ASP A 619 -9.94 -2.47 -11.78
C ASP A 619 -11.16 -2.65 -12.72
N GLU A 620 -11.44 -3.89 -13.14
CA GLU A 620 -12.62 -4.34 -13.86
C GLU A 620 -13.96 -3.84 -13.28
N VAL A 621 -14.17 -3.94 -11.96
CA VAL A 621 -15.39 -3.51 -11.28
C VAL A 621 -15.53 -1.99 -11.35
N VAL A 622 -14.43 -1.26 -11.17
CA VAL A 622 -14.44 0.21 -11.26
C VAL A 622 -14.77 0.64 -12.68
N ARG A 623 -14.14 0.03 -13.68
CA ARG A 623 -14.39 0.33 -15.10
C ARG A 623 -15.82 0.01 -15.52
N TRP A 624 -16.31 -1.19 -15.20
CA TRP A 624 -17.71 -1.56 -15.47
C TRP A 624 -18.69 -0.60 -14.80
N TYR A 625 -18.47 -0.26 -13.53
CA TYR A 625 -19.36 0.63 -12.81
C TYR A 625 -19.24 2.08 -13.28
N ALA A 626 -18.05 2.54 -13.67
CA ALA A 626 -17.83 3.85 -14.30
C ALA A 626 -18.61 4.00 -15.60
N TRP A 627 -18.64 2.95 -16.43
CA TRP A 627 -19.51 2.90 -17.60
C TRP A 627 -21.00 2.94 -17.21
N LEU A 628 -21.41 2.09 -16.25
CA LEU A 628 -22.81 1.98 -15.81
C LEU A 628 -23.35 3.32 -15.29
N THR A 629 -22.51 4.06 -14.56
CA THR A 629 -22.84 5.34 -13.94
C THR A 629 -22.20 6.53 -14.65
N GLN A 630 -21.87 6.44 -15.93
CA GLN A 630 -21.24 7.55 -16.68
C GLN A 630 -22.10 8.82 -16.69
N ASN A 631 -23.43 8.67 -16.59
CA ASN A 631 -24.38 9.79 -16.46
C ASN A 631 -24.60 10.23 -14.99
N ASN A 632 -23.91 9.61 -14.04
CA ASN A 632 -24.03 9.83 -12.60
C ASN A 632 -22.63 9.78 -11.92
N PRO A 633 -21.67 10.63 -12.31
CA PRO A 633 -20.28 10.56 -11.82
C PRO A 633 -20.16 10.75 -10.30
N ASP A 634 -21.08 11.47 -9.66
CA ASP A 634 -21.07 11.60 -8.20
C ASP A 634 -21.47 10.30 -7.48
N VAL A 635 -22.34 9.47 -8.07
CA VAL A 635 -22.66 8.14 -7.52
C VAL A 635 -21.43 7.23 -7.63
N LEU A 636 -20.73 7.27 -8.78
CA LEU A 636 -19.44 6.61 -8.96
C LEU A 636 -18.45 7.04 -7.87
N ALA A 637 -18.30 8.35 -7.68
CA ALA A 637 -17.40 8.93 -6.72
C ALA A 637 -17.71 8.45 -5.29
N VAL A 638 -18.98 8.46 -4.86
CA VAL A 638 -19.35 7.99 -3.52
C VAL A 638 -18.97 6.54 -3.30
N GLN A 639 -19.28 5.65 -4.24
CA GLN A 639 -19.02 4.21 -4.07
C GLN A 639 -17.53 3.89 -3.94
N PHE A 640 -16.66 4.66 -4.62
CA PHE A 640 -15.22 4.39 -4.69
C PHE A 640 -14.34 5.43 -3.99
N LEU A 641 -14.92 6.41 -3.29
CA LEU A 641 -14.18 7.36 -2.45
C LEU A 641 -13.23 6.68 -1.43
N PRO A 642 -13.56 5.49 -0.85
CA PRO A 642 -12.60 4.75 -0.03
C PRO A 642 -11.25 4.47 -0.71
N LEU A 643 -11.19 4.31 -2.04
CA LEU A 643 -9.93 4.11 -2.78
C LEU A 643 -9.06 5.37 -2.73
N ALA A 644 -9.65 6.54 -2.93
CA ALA A 644 -8.92 7.81 -2.88
C ALA A 644 -8.46 8.12 -1.45
N PHE A 645 -9.27 7.79 -0.44
CA PHE A 645 -8.87 7.88 0.96
C PHE A 645 -7.73 6.90 1.29
N GLY A 646 -7.85 5.63 0.88
CA GLY A 646 -6.81 4.62 1.04
C GLY A 646 -5.48 5.05 0.43
N ALA A 647 -5.50 5.73 -0.73
CA ALA A 647 -4.28 6.22 -1.40
C ALA A 647 -3.49 7.26 -0.59
N VAL A 648 -4.12 7.96 0.35
CA VAL A 648 -3.43 8.92 1.24
C VAL A 648 -2.59 8.19 2.30
N TYR A 649 -3.01 6.99 2.72
CA TYR A 649 -2.43 6.24 3.84
C TYR A 649 -1.69 4.96 3.45
N GLN A 650 -2.03 4.36 2.31
CA GLN A 650 -1.50 3.08 1.83
C GLN A 650 -0.76 3.23 0.50
N SER A 651 0.07 2.24 0.16
CA SER A 651 0.91 2.33 -1.03
C SER A 651 0.15 2.02 -2.33
N GLN A 652 -0.67 0.96 -2.40
CA GLN A 652 -1.34 0.55 -3.66
C GLN A 652 -2.85 0.57 -3.53
N GLN A 653 -3.53 1.16 -4.52
CA GLN A 653 -4.98 1.18 -4.67
C GLN A 653 -5.32 0.77 -6.11
N ILE A 654 -5.77 -0.47 -6.29
CA ILE A 654 -6.23 -0.99 -7.58
C ILE A 654 -7.58 -0.32 -7.90
N GLY A 655 -7.81 0.13 -9.14
CA GLY A 655 -9.04 0.83 -9.52
C GLY A 655 -8.98 2.37 -9.45
N LEU A 656 -8.11 2.95 -8.61
CA LEU A 656 -8.04 4.41 -8.47
C LEU A 656 -7.63 5.13 -9.77
N PRO A 657 -6.64 4.65 -10.55
CA PRO A 657 -6.34 5.22 -11.87
C PRO A 657 -7.57 5.30 -12.78
N SER A 658 -8.29 4.19 -12.95
CA SER A 658 -9.50 4.15 -13.78
C SER A 658 -10.63 5.04 -13.25
N LEU A 659 -10.78 5.15 -11.92
CA LEU A 659 -11.74 6.08 -11.31
C LEU A 659 -11.41 7.54 -11.68
N LEU A 660 -10.15 7.95 -11.53
CA LEU A 660 -9.73 9.34 -11.82
C LEU A 660 -9.83 9.67 -13.31
N GLN A 661 -9.47 8.72 -14.18
CA GLN A 661 -9.66 8.85 -15.63
C GLN A 661 -11.14 9.01 -15.98
N ALA A 662 -12.02 8.17 -15.45
CA ALA A 662 -13.46 8.29 -15.67
C ALA A 662 -14.02 9.64 -15.20
N LEU A 663 -13.59 10.14 -14.04
CA LEU A 663 -13.99 11.47 -13.57
C LEU A 663 -13.45 12.59 -14.48
N GLY A 664 -12.20 12.49 -14.96
CA GLY A 664 -11.62 13.45 -15.91
C GLY A 664 -12.34 13.48 -17.27
N HIS A 665 -12.83 12.33 -17.72
CA HIS A 665 -13.59 12.16 -18.96
C HIS A 665 -15.10 12.40 -18.81
N SER A 666 -15.61 12.69 -17.61
CA SER A 666 -17.04 12.94 -17.36
C SER A 666 -17.64 13.98 -18.31
N HIS A 667 -18.80 13.69 -18.90
CA HIS A 667 -19.62 14.63 -19.66
C HIS A 667 -20.74 15.26 -18.83
N GLN A 668 -20.88 14.88 -17.57
CA GLN A 668 -21.74 15.55 -16.60
C GLN A 668 -20.89 16.46 -15.71
N VAL A 669 -21.43 17.64 -15.36
CA VAL A 669 -20.73 18.57 -14.46
C VAL A 669 -20.57 17.90 -13.09
N LEU A 670 -19.32 17.84 -12.61
CA LEU A 670 -18.99 17.19 -11.35
C LEU A 670 -19.49 18.01 -10.17
N ARG A 671 -19.84 17.33 -9.07
CA ARG A 671 -20.24 17.98 -7.81
C ARG A 671 -19.31 17.57 -6.68
N ALA A 672 -19.70 17.94 -5.46
CA ALA A 672 -18.90 17.79 -4.27
C ALA A 672 -18.32 16.37 -4.02
N PRO A 673 -19.06 15.25 -4.25
CA PRO A 673 -18.48 13.92 -4.12
C PRO A 673 -17.32 13.65 -5.07
N SER A 674 -17.49 13.96 -6.36
CA SER A 674 -16.46 13.76 -7.38
C SER A 674 -15.23 14.64 -7.12
N TYR A 675 -15.44 15.90 -6.76
CA TYR A 675 -14.35 16.80 -6.38
C TYR A 675 -13.64 16.36 -5.09
N THR A 676 -14.33 15.70 -4.16
CA THR A 676 -13.69 15.10 -2.98
C THR A 676 -12.76 13.95 -3.37
N VAL A 677 -13.13 13.11 -4.33
CA VAL A 677 -12.27 12.03 -4.86
C VAL A 677 -10.99 12.62 -5.46
N ILE A 678 -11.13 13.58 -6.38
CA ILE A 678 -9.98 14.23 -7.02
C ILE A 678 -9.11 14.92 -5.96
N GLY A 679 -9.72 15.69 -5.04
CA GLY A 679 -9.03 16.38 -3.96
C GLY A 679 -8.26 15.45 -3.01
N GLN A 680 -8.83 14.30 -2.65
CA GLN A 680 -8.15 13.27 -1.86
C GLN A 680 -6.99 12.63 -2.63
N ALA A 681 -7.17 12.36 -3.93
CA ALA A 681 -6.12 11.80 -4.77
C ALA A 681 -4.91 12.75 -4.97
N MET A 682 -5.12 14.07 -4.96
CA MET A 682 -4.03 15.06 -4.85
C MET A 682 -3.19 14.86 -3.59
N GLY A 683 -3.79 14.32 -2.52
CA GLY A 683 -3.15 13.97 -1.26
C GLY A 683 -2.48 12.60 -1.23
N ALA A 684 -2.53 11.80 -2.30
CA ALA A 684 -2.05 10.42 -2.30
C ALA A 684 -0.53 10.28 -2.01
N GLN A 685 -0.10 9.14 -1.44
CA GLN A 685 1.33 8.88 -1.16
C GLN A 685 2.13 8.67 -2.45
N ARG A 686 1.63 7.85 -3.38
CA ARG A 686 2.26 7.60 -4.67
C ARG A 686 2.15 8.82 -5.57
N ARG A 687 3.26 9.18 -6.21
CA ARG A 687 3.29 10.28 -7.19
C ARG A 687 2.41 9.98 -8.39
N GLU A 688 2.37 8.73 -8.82
CA GLU A 688 1.51 8.24 -9.91
C GLU A 688 0.05 8.70 -9.77
N TYR A 689 -0.58 8.48 -8.62
CA TYR A 689 -1.97 8.90 -8.39
C TYR A 689 -2.15 10.42 -8.38
N ARG A 690 -1.14 11.16 -7.91
CA ARG A 690 -1.13 12.63 -7.97
C ARG A 690 -1.00 13.13 -9.40
N THR A 691 -0.21 12.47 -10.23
CA THR A 691 -0.09 12.78 -11.67
C THR A 691 -1.41 12.54 -12.39
N ILE A 692 -2.08 11.40 -12.15
CA ILE A 692 -3.38 11.12 -12.75
C ILE A 692 -4.45 12.12 -12.24
N ALA A 693 -4.38 12.54 -10.98
CA ALA A 693 -5.27 13.60 -10.48
C ALA A 693 -5.02 14.96 -11.17
N ALA A 694 -3.76 15.32 -11.45
CA ALA A 694 -3.42 16.51 -12.24
C ALA A 694 -3.96 16.41 -13.68
N GLU A 695 -3.83 15.25 -14.32
CA GLU A 695 -4.38 14.97 -15.65
C GLU A 695 -5.90 15.06 -15.66
N ALA A 696 -6.60 14.53 -14.65
CA ALA A 696 -8.05 14.65 -14.52
C ALA A 696 -8.49 16.12 -14.38
N ILE A 697 -7.76 16.94 -13.63
CA ILE A 697 -8.01 18.39 -13.52
C ILE A 697 -7.83 19.07 -14.88
N ALA A 698 -6.76 18.76 -15.60
CA ALA A 698 -6.49 19.32 -16.92
C ALA A 698 -7.54 18.91 -17.96
N LEU A 699 -7.92 17.64 -18.00
CA LEU A 699 -8.97 17.13 -18.89
C LEU A 699 -10.30 17.84 -18.66
N LEU A 700 -10.69 18.05 -17.40
CA LEU A 700 -11.89 18.82 -17.07
C LEU A 700 -11.76 20.29 -17.48
N ALA A 701 -10.59 20.91 -17.29
CA ALA A 701 -10.35 22.30 -17.67
C ALA A 701 -10.42 22.51 -19.20
N GLU A 702 -9.74 21.66 -19.96
CA GLU A 702 -9.65 21.73 -21.43
C GLU A 702 -10.98 21.42 -22.12
N ARG A 703 -11.84 20.64 -21.48
CA ARG A 703 -13.20 20.36 -21.95
C ARG A 703 -14.23 21.38 -21.45
N GLY A 704 -13.81 22.35 -20.65
CA GLY A 704 -14.71 23.33 -20.03
C GLY A 704 -15.67 22.76 -18.99
N MET A 705 -15.37 21.58 -18.44
CA MET A 705 -16.19 20.85 -17.46
C MET A 705 -15.79 21.16 -16.00
N LEU A 706 -14.66 21.82 -15.78
CA LEU A 706 -14.16 22.13 -14.44
C LEU A 706 -14.89 23.33 -13.81
N ASP A 707 -15.76 23.07 -12.84
CA ASP A 707 -16.32 24.09 -11.95
C ASP A 707 -15.28 24.47 -10.88
N THR A 708 -14.61 25.61 -11.08
CA THR A 708 -13.56 26.08 -10.17
C THR A 708 -14.11 26.43 -8.79
N ALA A 709 -15.38 26.85 -8.70
CA ALA A 709 -16.01 27.25 -7.45
C ALA A 709 -16.47 26.08 -6.61
N ALA A 710 -17.09 25.08 -7.24
CA ALA A 710 -17.42 23.84 -6.54
C ALA A 710 -16.14 23.12 -6.08
N PHE A 711 -15.08 23.11 -6.92
CA PHE A 711 -13.84 22.45 -6.56
C PHE A 711 -13.06 23.20 -5.48
N SER A 712 -12.97 24.54 -5.55
CA SER A 712 -12.30 25.37 -4.54
C SER A 712 -12.95 25.23 -3.17
N ALA A 713 -14.29 25.14 -3.10
CA ALA A 713 -15.04 24.91 -1.87
C ALA A 713 -14.66 23.56 -1.22
N GLU A 714 -14.57 22.49 -2.02
CA GLU A 714 -14.16 21.17 -1.54
C GLU A 714 -12.69 21.15 -1.10
N LEU A 715 -11.79 21.75 -1.87
CA LEU A 715 -10.38 21.85 -1.49
C LEU A 715 -10.18 22.66 -0.22
N SER A 716 -10.90 23.77 -0.07
CA SER A 716 -10.86 24.60 1.15
C SER A 716 -11.27 23.80 2.37
N TRP A 717 -12.33 22.99 2.26
CA TRP A 717 -12.75 22.11 3.34
C TRP A 717 -11.69 21.02 3.63
N LEU A 718 -11.20 20.33 2.59
CA LEU A 718 -10.20 19.25 2.75
C LEU A 718 -8.90 19.75 3.39
N LEU A 719 -8.43 20.94 3.02
CA LEU A 719 -7.24 21.57 3.58
C LEU A 719 -7.45 21.99 5.04
N THR A 720 -8.60 22.61 5.34
CA THR A 720 -8.93 23.08 6.70
C THR A 720 -9.10 21.91 7.68
N GLN A 721 -9.75 20.84 7.24
CA GLN A 721 -9.94 19.62 8.01
C GLN A 721 -8.72 18.67 8.01
N LYS A 722 -7.60 19.07 7.37
CA LYS A 722 -6.34 18.30 7.29
C LYS A 722 -6.48 16.93 6.60
N HIS A 723 -7.45 16.80 5.71
CA HIS A 723 -7.61 15.63 4.85
C HIS A 723 -6.80 15.74 3.55
N LEU A 724 -6.29 16.94 3.23
CA LEU A 724 -5.36 17.18 2.14
C LEU A 724 -4.11 17.89 2.65
N MET A 725 -2.94 17.31 2.37
CA MET A 725 -1.66 17.91 2.75
C MET A 725 -1.29 19.04 1.79
N THR A 726 -1.11 20.26 2.30
CA THR A 726 -0.84 21.48 1.52
C THR A 726 0.29 21.34 0.50
N ASN A 727 1.40 20.71 0.88
CA ASN A 727 2.54 20.52 -0.04
C ASN A 727 2.16 19.62 -1.23
N ARG A 728 1.39 18.55 -0.99
CA ARG A 728 0.95 17.64 -2.06
C ARG A 728 -0.08 18.32 -2.96
N ALA A 729 -0.99 19.11 -2.37
CA ALA A 729 -1.93 19.92 -3.13
C ALA A 729 -1.21 20.91 -4.05
N VAL A 730 -0.20 21.63 -3.54
CA VAL A 730 0.62 22.54 -4.35
C VAL A 730 1.35 21.78 -5.46
N GLU A 731 2.01 20.66 -5.16
CA GLU A 731 2.67 19.82 -6.18
C GLU A 731 1.70 19.42 -7.30
N THR A 732 0.52 18.90 -6.97
CA THR A 732 -0.46 18.45 -7.96
C THR A 732 -1.06 19.61 -8.77
N LEU A 733 -1.34 20.76 -8.13
CA LEU A 733 -1.83 21.95 -8.83
C LEU A 733 -0.75 22.54 -9.75
N THR A 734 0.52 22.51 -9.35
CA THR A 734 1.65 22.89 -10.21
C THR A 734 1.77 21.95 -11.41
N ASP A 735 1.72 20.63 -11.18
CA ASP A 735 1.74 19.64 -12.26
C ASP A 735 0.56 19.87 -13.23
N ALA A 736 -0.66 20.07 -12.72
CA ALA A 736 -1.84 20.36 -13.54
C ALA A 736 -1.68 21.66 -14.35
N ALA A 737 -1.24 22.74 -13.71
CA ALA A 737 -1.04 24.03 -14.36
C ALA A 737 -0.01 23.97 -15.50
N SER A 738 0.93 23.03 -15.44
CA SER A 738 1.96 22.85 -16.47
C SER A 738 1.49 22.10 -17.73
N ILE A 739 0.30 21.47 -17.69
CA ILE A 739 -0.21 20.67 -18.81
C ILE A 739 -0.63 21.56 -19.99
N SER A 740 -1.36 22.65 -19.72
CA SER A 740 -1.77 23.60 -20.76
C SER A 740 -2.03 25.01 -20.23
N PRO A 741 -1.92 26.05 -21.07
CA PRO A 741 -2.19 27.43 -20.68
C PRO A 741 -3.60 27.63 -20.11
N LEU A 742 -4.63 27.00 -20.68
CA LEU A 742 -5.97 27.08 -20.10
C LEU A 742 -6.03 26.40 -18.73
N THR A 743 -5.40 25.24 -18.54
CA THR A 743 -5.39 24.57 -17.24
C THR A 743 -4.68 25.41 -16.18
N GLY A 744 -3.54 26.02 -16.49
CA GLY A 744 -2.86 26.93 -15.58
C GLY A 744 -3.73 28.13 -15.18
N TRP A 745 -4.51 28.69 -16.10
CA TRP A 745 -5.49 29.72 -15.79
C TRP A 745 -6.61 29.21 -14.87
N ARG A 746 -7.18 28.02 -15.13
CA ARG A 746 -8.22 27.43 -14.26
C ARG A 746 -7.69 27.12 -12.86
N VAL A 747 -6.44 26.65 -12.74
CA VAL A 747 -5.76 26.43 -11.45
C VAL A 747 -5.56 27.75 -10.71
N LEU A 748 -5.23 28.84 -11.40
CA LEU A 748 -5.13 30.17 -10.79
C LEU A 748 -6.46 30.63 -10.19
N GLN A 749 -7.58 30.40 -10.89
CA GLN A 749 -8.93 30.70 -10.37
C GLN A 749 -9.23 29.88 -9.11
N ILE A 750 -8.92 28.58 -9.10
CA ILE A 750 -9.08 27.72 -7.91
C ILE A 750 -8.25 28.25 -6.74
N LEU A 751 -6.98 28.61 -6.99
CA LEU A 751 -6.09 29.13 -5.94
C LEU A 751 -6.59 30.46 -5.38
N ALA A 752 -7.08 31.36 -6.24
CA ALA A 752 -7.65 32.64 -5.82
C ALA A 752 -8.84 32.45 -4.87
N GLU A 753 -9.70 31.47 -5.15
CA GLU A 753 -10.86 31.16 -4.31
C GLU A 753 -10.52 30.42 -3.01
N ILE A 754 -9.40 29.68 -2.95
CA ILE A 754 -8.91 29.03 -1.73
C ILE A 754 -8.19 30.02 -0.80
N LEU A 755 -7.75 31.19 -1.30
CA LEU A 755 -7.00 32.17 -0.50
C LEU A 755 -7.61 32.48 0.88
N PRO A 756 -8.93 32.68 1.06
CA PRO A 756 -9.51 33.03 2.36
C PRO A 756 -9.12 32.07 3.49
N VAL A 757 -8.98 30.77 3.22
CA VAL A 757 -8.61 29.76 4.22
C VAL A 757 -7.09 29.56 4.36
N ALA A 758 -6.27 30.11 3.45
CA ALA A 758 -4.82 29.89 3.42
C ALA A 758 -4.10 30.31 4.71
N GLY A 759 -4.67 31.25 5.46
CA GLY A 759 -4.13 31.68 6.75
C GLY A 759 -4.38 30.69 7.90
N GLU A 760 -5.33 29.77 7.77
CA GLU A 760 -5.74 28.79 8.79
C GLU A 760 -5.12 27.41 8.53
N VAL A 761 -4.70 27.18 7.28
CA VAL A 761 -4.10 25.93 6.81
C VAL A 761 -2.61 25.89 7.14
N ASN A 762 -2.14 24.74 7.65
CA ASN A 762 -0.71 24.52 7.89
C ASN A 762 0.08 24.65 6.57
N ARG A 763 1.15 25.44 6.57
CA ARG A 763 1.94 25.79 5.36
C ARG A 763 1.14 26.50 4.26
N GLY A 764 -0.02 27.10 4.54
CA GLY A 764 -0.83 27.78 3.52
C GLY A 764 -0.12 28.92 2.76
N GLY A 765 1.02 29.42 3.26
CA GLY A 765 1.89 30.32 2.51
C GLY A 765 2.42 29.77 1.17
N SER A 766 2.50 28.45 1.00
CA SER A 766 2.89 27.84 -0.28
C SER A 766 1.76 27.91 -1.32
N LEU A 767 0.49 27.93 -0.90
CA LEU A 767 -0.65 28.15 -1.80
C LEU A 767 -0.63 29.59 -2.33
N VAL A 768 -0.38 30.56 -1.43
CA VAL A 768 -0.24 31.99 -1.81
C VAL A 768 0.97 32.18 -2.72
N GLN A 769 2.06 31.44 -2.50
CA GLN A 769 3.23 31.48 -3.36
C GLN A 769 2.92 31.00 -4.78
N LEU A 770 2.26 29.85 -4.92
CA LEU A 770 1.86 29.33 -6.24
C LEU A 770 0.86 30.28 -6.94
N ALA A 771 -0.10 30.83 -6.19
CA ALA A 771 -1.04 31.81 -6.71
C ALA A 771 -0.31 33.07 -7.24
N GLY A 772 0.71 33.55 -6.53
CA GLY A 772 1.55 34.67 -6.98
C GLY A 772 2.37 34.37 -8.21
N GLN A 773 2.97 33.17 -8.29
CA GLN A 773 3.72 32.72 -9.46
C GLN A 773 2.84 32.67 -10.71
N LEU A 774 1.69 32.00 -10.62
CA LEU A 774 0.75 31.93 -11.74
C LEU A 774 0.17 33.31 -12.07
N ALA A 775 -0.17 34.14 -11.09
CA ALA A 775 -0.63 35.51 -11.34
C ALA A 775 0.39 36.34 -12.13
N GLU A 776 1.69 36.21 -11.82
CA GLU A 776 2.77 36.84 -12.56
C GLU A 776 2.90 36.28 -14.00
N GLU A 777 2.85 34.95 -14.16
CA GLU A 777 2.90 34.28 -15.47
C GLU A 777 1.73 34.66 -16.41
N TYR A 778 0.53 34.82 -15.85
CA TYR A 778 -0.66 35.30 -16.57
C TYR A 778 -0.77 36.83 -16.63
N GLY A 779 0.14 37.55 -15.95
CA GLY A 779 0.15 39.01 -15.89
C GLY A 779 -1.14 39.62 -15.32
N VAL A 780 -1.74 38.96 -14.33
CA VAL A 780 -2.97 39.38 -13.64
C VAL A 780 -2.69 39.71 -12.18
N THR A 781 -3.67 40.36 -11.53
CA THR A 781 -3.64 40.61 -10.09
C THR A 781 -4.77 39.82 -9.43
N ILE A 782 -4.53 39.33 -8.21
CA ILE A 782 -5.54 38.64 -7.40
C ILE A 782 -5.86 39.53 -6.21
N GLU A 783 -7.15 39.70 -5.93
CA GLU A 783 -7.60 40.42 -4.75
C GLU A 783 -7.21 39.64 -3.47
N ILE A 784 -6.50 40.30 -2.55
CA ILE A 784 -6.13 39.70 -1.25
C ILE A 784 -7.35 39.78 -0.32
N PRO A 785 -7.88 38.63 0.16
CA PRO A 785 -9.01 38.63 1.09
C PRO A 785 -8.72 39.39 2.38
N GLU A 786 -9.71 40.11 2.92
CA GLU A 786 -9.56 40.92 4.15
C GLU A 786 -9.03 40.10 5.33
N VAL A 787 -9.41 38.82 5.44
CA VAL A 787 -8.93 37.89 6.48
C VAL A 787 -7.42 37.65 6.45
N LEU A 788 -6.75 37.87 5.31
CA LEU A 788 -5.30 37.70 5.15
C LEU A 788 -4.51 39.01 5.32
N ARG A 789 -5.14 40.18 5.24
CA ARG A 789 -4.43 41.48 5.35
C ARG A 789 -3.66 41.64 6.66
N PRO A 790 -4.18 41.22 7.83
CA PRO A 790 -3.40 41.25 9.08
C PRO A 790 -2.16 40.34 9.04
N LYS A 791 -2.18 39.27 8.22
CA LYS A 791 -1.14 38.25 8.10
C LYS A 791 0.00 38.63 7.14
N MET A 792 -0.04 39.84 6.56
CA MET A 792 1.04 40.39 5.70
C MET A 792 2.27 40.85 6.49
N LYS A 793 2.14 41.04 7.80
CA LYS A 793 3.23 41.49 8.68
C LYS A 793 4.07 40.30 9.14
N GLY A 794 5.40 40.47 9.18
CA GLY A 794 6.34 39.48 9.69
C GLY A 794 7.21 38.82 8.62
N SER A 795 7.93 37.76 9.01
CA SER A 795 8.96 37.09 8.20
C SER A 795 8.57 35.70 7.68
N THR A 796 7.32 35.25 7.94
CA THR A 796 6.81 33.95 7.49
C THR A 796 6.70 33.88 5.97
N VAL A 797 6.71 32.66 5.41
CA VAL A 797 6.49 32.45 3.97
C VAL A 797 5.16 33.08 3.54
N LEU A 798 4.09 32.88 4.32
CA LEU A 798 2.79 33.49 4.07
C LEU A 798 2.87 35.02 3.97
N ALA A 799 3.51 35.69 4.94
CA ALA A 799 3.65 37.14 4.96
C ALA A 799 4.52 37.66 3.80
N LYS A 800 5.53 36.91 3.38
CA LYS A 800 6.37 37.25 2.22
C LYS A 800 5.59 37.09 0.91
N SER A 801 4.94 35.95 0.70
CA SER A 801 4.16 35.67 -0.51
C SER A 801 2.99 36.64 -0.68
N LEU A 802 2.28 37.01 0.39
CA LEU A 802 1.20 38.00 0.32
C LEU A 802 1.70 39.38 -0.11
N ARG A 803 2.88 39.80 0.36
CA ARG A 803 3.48 41.08 -0.06
C ARG A 803 3.91 41.05 -1.52
N VAL A 804 4.45 39.93 -1.99
CA VAL A 804 4.76 39.75 -3.42
C VAL A 804 3.48 39.87 -4.24
N LEU A 805 2.42 39.15 -3.85
CA LEU A 805 1.11 39.19 -4.51
C LEU A 805 0.52 40.61 -4.58
N ASP A 806 0.63 41.39 -3.49
CA ASP A 806 0.17 42.78 -3.40
C ASP A 806 0.94 43.74 -4.33
N THR A 807 2.20 43.41 -4.65
CA THR A 807 3.05 44.24 -5.52
C THR A 807 2.90 43.93 -7.00
N LEU A 808 2.21 42.85 -7.37
CA LEU A 808 2.03 42.47 -8.76
C LEU A 808 1.25 43.56 -9.51
N GLN A 809 1.74 43.89 -10.71
CA GLN A 809 1.05 44.79 -11.61
C GLN A 809 0.56 44.00 -12.82
N PRO A 810 -0.63 44.30 -13.36
CA PRO A 810 -1.08 43.66 -14.57
C PRO A 810 -0.14 43.97 -15.72
N HIS A 811 0.03 43.01 -16.63
CA HIS A 811 0.73 43.19 -17.91
C HIS A 811 0.28 42.10 -18.91
N PRO A 812 0.38 42.33 -20.22
CA PRO A 812 0.08 41.27 -21.19
C PRO A 812 1.18 40.20 -21.14
N THR A 813 0.79 38.94 -21.26
CA THR A 813 1.71 37.78 -21.42
C THR A 813 1.24 36.88 -22.55
N GLU A 814 2.19 36.22 -23.23
CA GLU A 814 1.87 35.26 -24.29
C GLU A 814 1.02 34.10 -23.76
N LEU A 815 1.29 33.66 -22.52
CA LEU A 815 0.55 32.59 -21.85
C LEU A 815 -0.93 32.94 -21.66
N ALA A 816 -1.23 34.17 -21.23
CA ALA A 816 -2.62 34.64 -21.10
C ALA A 816 -3.33 34.76 -22.46
N GLU A 817 -2.59 35.06 -23.52
CA GLU A 817 -3.09 35.10 -24.89
C GLU A 817 -3.48 33.71 -25.40
N GLN A 818 -2.64 32.70 -25.14
CA GLN A 818 -2.90 31.29 -25.48
C GLN A 818 -4.12 30.76 -24.71
N ALA A 819 -4.19 30.99 -23.40
CA ALA A 819 -5.33 30.60 -22.57
C ALA A 819 -6.64 31.27 -23.04
N ARG A 820 -6.60 32.55 -23.43
CA ARG A 820 -7.75 33.26 -23.99
C ARG A 820 -8.26 32.61 -25.27
N ASN A 821 -7.36 32.20 -26.16
CA ASN A 821 -7.75 31.58 -27.42
C ASN A 821 -8.43 30.21 -27.17
N GLN A 822 -7.84 29.38 -26.32
CA GLN A 822 -8.40 28.09 -25.91
C GLN A 822 -9.78 28.26 -25.26
N ALA A 823 -9.93 29.22 -24.33
CA ALA A 823 -11.22 29.49 -23.68
C ALA A 823 -12.30 29.96 -24.67
N ARG A 824 -11.95 30.80 -25.66
CA ARG A 824 -12.89 31.25 -26.69
C ARG A 824 -13.40 30.11 -27.57
N GLU A 825 -12.54 29.15 -27.91
CA GLU A 825 -12.96 27.97 -28.68
C GLU A 825 -14.01 27.16 -27.94
N ILE A 826 -13.80 26.94 -26.63
CA ILE A 826 -14.76 26.24 -25.76
C ILE A 826 -16.07 27.02 -25.66
N VAL A 827 -16.03 28.31 -25.32
CA VAL A 827 -17.24 29.14 -25.22
C VAL A 827 -18.03 29.18 -26.53
N THR A 828 -17.34 29.19 -27.67
CA THR A 828 -17.99 29.17 -29.00
C THR A 828 -18.67 27.82 -29.27
N LYS A 829 -18.01 26.69 -28.96
CA LYS A 829 -18.61 25.35 -29.08
C LYS A 829 -19.83 25.20 -28.18
N ASN A 830 -19.70 25.64 -26.92
CA ASN A 830 -20.77 25.60 -25.92
C ASN A 830 -21.97 26.47 -26.35
N GLY A 831 -21.71 27.65 -26.92
CA GLY A 831 -22.73 28.54 -27.45
C GLY A 831 -23.43 28.02 -28.71
N ALA A 832 -22.70 27.42 -29.65
CA ALA A 832 -23.27 26.84 -30.87
C ALA A 832 -24.20 25.64 -30.57
N GLY A 833 -23.81 24.77 -29.63
CA GLY A 833 -24.64 23.64 -29.20
C GLY A 833 -25.92 24.05 -28.45
N HIS A 834 -25.96 25.24 -27.86
CA HIS A 834 -27.15 25.78 -27.20
C HIS A 834 -28.16 26.39 -28.20
N VAL A 835 -27.70 26.87 -29.35
CA VAL A 835 -28.56 27.43 -30.42
C VAL A 835 -29.18 26.33 -31.29
N GLU A 836 -28.56 25.15 -31.40
CA GLU A 836 -29.14 23.99 -32.09
C GLU A 836 -30.13 23.17 -31.25
N LYS A 837 -30.18 23.38 -29.92
CA LYS A 837 -31.12 22.70 -28.99
C LYS A 837 -32.32 23.58 -28.55
N LEU A 838 -32.47 24.78 -29.11
CA LEU A 838 -33.64 25.67 -28.98
C LEU A 838 -34.46 25.65 -30.28
#